data_AF-A0A0C9TFR1-F1
#
_entry.id   AF-A0A0C9TFR1-F1
#
_cell.length_a   1.000
_cell.length_b   1.000
_cell.length_c   1.000
_cell.angle_alpha   90.00
_cell.angle_beta   90.00
_cell.angle_gamma   90.00
#
_symmetry.space_group_name_H-M   'P 1'
#
loop_
_entity.id
_entity.type
_entity.pdbx_description
1 polymer ?
#
loop_
_entity_poly.entity_id
_entity_poly.type
_entity_poly.pdbx_seq_one_letter_code
_entity_poly.pdbx_strand_id
1 'polypeptide(L)'
;MISRKPYEGLSRKLVLAFDVGTTYSGVSYSILDPGEAPKILGVASRYPAQEHVGGDNKIPSILYYDQQGVVRAIGAETSQPHIIEQAKDENWVKLEWWKLHLRAKHLASSHIKDGDIPPLPQGKTAVQVLGDFMRYLFTCTRTYIIESHANGASLWRSVESNIEFVLTHPNGWEGLQQQQIRRAAELAGLIPSGDEHRPRIHLLTEGEASLHFCVNNVLASEFLSNLPIACSDEPEEEAEEAEDPEHQGVIIIDAGGGTVDLSAYSMKPSALTSFEEIAPAECRLQGSVFVTQRAHDFIKAKLANSRYGAPDVVQQMKDIFDTTTKLRFRDPGDPQYIRFGAMRDKDPQYDIRSGQLKLAGEDVARFFEPSVEEIAEAFEKQRKVTATPIKYAFLVGGYAASDFLYRRLQNHLAFSDLHLCRPASHVNKAVADGAVSFYIDHLVTSRTSRFTYGIKCRHYYDPSLAEHQEREQTRCSDPSGNTMVPNGFFSILIKGIQVSEQQEFRQPFVINRGSPSEFTSVEIPILAYRGTLLQPTWMDKEAAFFTKMCTVIADTSKLIQSMSPLPSLTGGIYYSLDIDVILLFGLTELKAQISWKHMVCPSTFIARTYSRIHVNAGCRNEVRCSQLRWCCLLTRTSRSPASIMYDI
;
A
#
# COMPACT_ATOMS: atom_id res chain seq x y z
N MET A 1 -13.94 -16.35 16.25
CA MET A 1 -12.70 -16.44 15.45
C MET A 1 -12.93 -17.35 14.27
N ILE A 2 -12.36 -17.05 13.11
CA ILE A 2 -12.42 -17.91 11.91
C ILE A 2 -11.82 -19.28 12.25
N SER A 3 -12.51 -20.37 11.90
CA SER A 3 -11.97 -21.72 12.03
C SER A 3 -10.99 -22.00 10.89
N ARG A 4 -9.69 -22.13 11.23
CA ARG A 4 -8.63 -22.36 10.24
C ARG A 4 -8.41 -23.84 9.99
N LYS A 5 -8.24 -24.21 8.73
CA LYS A 5 -7.79 -25.55 8.35
C LYS A 5 -6.34 -25.77 8.79
N PRO A 6 -5.95 -27.01 9.12
CA PRO A 6 -4.55 -27.37 9.30
C PRO A 6 -3.68 -26.99 8.09
N TYR A 7 -2.45 -26.57 8.32
CA TYR A 7 -1.50 -26.24 7.26
C TYR A 7 -1.11 -27.50 6.47
N GLU A 8 -1.32 -27.45 5.15
CA GLU A 8 -1.12 -28.59 4.23
C GLU A 8 0.30 -28.66 3.63
N GLY A 9 1.17 -27.70 3.93
CA GLY A 9 2.55 -27.69 3.41
C GLY A 9 3.37 -28.86 3.94
N LEU A 10 4.31 -29.34 3.12
CA LEU A 10 5.15 -30.52 3.45
C LEU A 10 6.23 -30.23 4.49
N SER A 11 6.56 -28.97 4.72
CA SER A 11 7.64 -28.54 5.61
C SER A 11 7.22 -27.33 6.41
N ARG A 12 7.71 -27.22 7.65
CA ARG A 12 7.50 -26.04 8.50
C ARG A 12 7.97 -24.76 7.78
N LYS A 13 7.18 -23.70 7.93
CA LYS A 13 7.44 -22.37 7.37
C LYS A 13 7.15 -21.30 8.43
N LEU A 14 7.82 -20.16 8.33
CA LEU A 14 7.54 -18.98 9.16
C LEU A 14 6.98 -17.86 8.29
N VAL A 15 5.89 -17.24 8.72
CA VAL A 15 5.36 -16.02 8.12
C VAL A 15 5.63 -14.88 9.07
N LEU A 16 6.26 -13.80 8.59
CA LEU A 16 6.47 -12.56 9.32
C LEU A 16 5.76 -11.42 8.61
N ALA A 17 4.85 -10.74 9.30
CA ALA A 17 4.16 -9.57 8.79
C ALA A 17 4.67 -8.30 9.46
N PHE A 18 5.19 -7.37 8.66
CA PHE A 18 5.74 -6.10 9.12
C PHE A 18 4.74 -4.98 8.83
N ASP A 19 4.29 -4.32 9.88
CA ASP A 19 3.62 -3.04 9.80
C ASP A 19 4.60 -1.94 10.21
N VAL A 20 5.23 -1.32 9.21
CA VAL A 20 6.14 -0.19 9.44
C VAL A 20 5.37 1.10 9.27
N GLY A 21 4.77 1.64 10.33
CA GLY A 21 3.96 2.85 10.29
C GLY A 21 4.77 4.15 10.40
N THR A 22 4.12 5.30 10.15
CA THR A 22 4.75 6.62 10.25
C THR A 22 5.14 6.99 11.68
N THR A 23 4.34 6.60 12.66
CA THR A 23 4.53 6.92 14.08
C THR A 23 4.94 5.71 14.89
N TYR A 24 4.33 4.57 14.63
CA TYR A 24 4.58 3.32 15.33
C TYR A 24 4.63 2.14 14.35
N SER A 25 5.41 1.13 14.69
CA SER A 25 5.60 -0.08 13.88
C SER A 25 5.53 -1.34 14.72
N GLY A 26 5.13 -2.46 14.14
CA GLY A 26 5.07 -3.75 14.83
C GLY A 26 5.24 -4.93 13.88
N VAL A 27 5.48 -6.11 14.46
CA VAL A 27 5.57 -7.37 13.71
C VAL A 27 4.64 -8.41 14.33
N SER A 28 3.91 -9.11 13.47
CA SER A 28 3.16 -10.31 13.82
C SER A 28 3.69 -11.49 13.00
N TYR A 29 3.48 -12.70 13.49
CA TYR A 29 4.02 -13.89 12.89
C TYR A 29 3.09 -15.10 13.03
N SER A 30 3.32 -16.11 12.19
CA SER A 30 2.73 -17.43 12.35
C SER A 30 3.76 -18.50 12.01
N ILE A 31 3.82 -19.53 12.85
CA ILE A 31 4.57 -20.75 12.58
C ILE A 31 3.59 -21.71 11.91
N LEU A 32 3.87 -22.06 10.65
CA LEU A 32 3.04 -22.95 9.86
C LEU A 32 3.61 -24.36 9.97
N ASP A 33 2.96 -25.17 10.79
CA ASP A 33 3.35 -26.55 11.08
C ASP A 33 2.48 -27.54 10.31
N PRO A 34 3.06 -28.49 9.55
CA PRO A 34 2.28 -29.46 8.78
C PRO A 34 1.27 -30.20 9.67
N GLY A 35 -0.02 -30.13 9.30
CA GLY A 35 -1.11 -30.76 10.05
C GLY A 35 -1.60 -29.98 11.29
N GLU A 36 -1.04 -28.81 11.59
CA GLU A 36 -1.54 -27.93 12.67
C GLU A 36 -2.28 -26.71 12.13
N ALA A 37 -3.35 -26.30 12.82
CA ALA A 37 -4.07 -25.08 12.48
C ALA A 37 -3.21 -23.84 12.79
N PRO A 38 -2.98 -22.94 11.81
CA PRO A 38 -2.16 -21.74 12.01
C PRO A 38 -2.68 -20.83 13.12
N LYS A 39 -1.75 -20.24 13.88
CA LYS A 39 -2.03 -19.25 14.92
C LYS A 39 -1.32 -17.94 14.60
N ILE A 40 -2.04 -16.83 14.76
CA ILE A 40 -1.48 -15.49 14.60
C ILE A 40 -0.97 -15.03 15.96
N LEU A 41 0.31 -14.66 16.01
CA LEU A 41 1.01 -14.26 17.22
C LEU A 41 1.65 -12.89 17.00
N GLY A 42 1.51 -11.97 17.95
CA GLY A 42 2.24 -10.71 17.92
C GLY A 42 3.61 -10.84 18.59
N VAL A 43 4.57 -10.03 18.17
CA VAL A 43 5.79 -9.78 18.97
C VAL A 43 5.40 -8.91 20.16
N ALA A 44 5.19 -9.55 21.32
CA ALA A 44 4.78 -8.86 22.55
C ALA A 44 5.93 -8.05 23.18
N SER A 45 5.59 -7.06 24.02
CA SER A 45 6.41 -6.00 24.66
C SER A 45 7.82 -6.41 25.16
N ARG A 46 8.69 -6.80 24.25
CA ARG A 46 10.09 -7.20 24.45
C ARG A 46 11.00 -6.57 23.41
N TYR A 47 10.55 -5.51 22.75
CA TYR A 47 11.47 -4.66 22.03
C TYR A 47 12.42 -4.00 23.05
N PRO A 48 13.71 -3.82 22.70
CA PRO A 48 14.65 -3.14 23.57
C PRO A 48 14.09 -1.81 24.07
N ALA A 49 14.31 -1.52 25.36
CA ALA A 49 13.87 -0.29 26.03
C ALA A 49 12.35 -0.04 26.12
N GLN A 50 11.50 -0.95 25.65
CA GLN A 50 10.06 -0.78 25.75
C GLN A 50 9.59 -1.02 27.20
N GLU A 51 8.86 -0.05 27.76
CA GLU A 51 8.28 -0.21 29.10
C GLU A 51 7.22 -1.34 29.09
N HIS A 52 7.23 -2.19 30.11
CA HIS A 52 6.36 -3.38 30.22
C HIS A 52 4.90 -3.03 30.57
N VAL A 53 4.50 -1.77 30.46
CA VAL A 53 3.17 -1.30 30.88
C VAL A 53 2.23 -1.31 29.68
N GLY A 54 1.23 -2.20 29.70
CA GLY A 54 0.06 -2.11 28.80
C GLY A 54 0.00 -3.04 27.58
N GLY A 55 0.91 -4.02 27.45
CA GLY A 55 0.81 -5.04 26.38
C GLY A 55 0.94 -4.47 24.96
N ASP A 56 1.69 -3.37 24.82
CA ASP A 56 1.95 -2.72 23.55
C ASP A 56 2.89 -3.58 22.68
N ASN A 57 2.46 -3.89 21.46
CA ASN A 57 3.22 -4.69 20.50
C ASN A 57 3.80 -3.81 19.38
N LYS A 58 3.77 -2.49 19.55
CA LYS A 58 4.39 -1.55 18.64
C LYS A 58 5.49 -0.74 19.32
N ILE A 59 6.42 -0.29 18.49
CA ILE A 59 7.50 0.62 18.88
C ILE A 59 7.39 1.92 18.10
N PRO A 60 7.88 3.05 18.66
CA PRO A 60 8.00 4.29 17.90
C PRO A 60 8.83 4.10 16.63
N SER A 61 8.38 4.67 15.51
CA SER A 61 9.14 4.71 14.26
C SER A 61 10.19 5.83 14.27
N ILE A 62 11.06 5.82 15.28
CA ILE A 62 12.07 6.86 15.53
C ILE A 62 13.47 6.25 15.44
N LEU A 63 14.42 6.99 14.86
CA LEU A 63 15.83 6.61 14.79
C LEU A 63 16.72 7.76 15.21
N TYR A 64 17.88 7.45 15.80
CA TYR A 64 19.02 8.35 15.87
C TYR A 64 20.11 7.88 14.93
N TYR A 65 20.64 8.81 14.14
CA TYR A 65 21.84 8.62 13.33
C TYR A 65 22.95 9.54 13.84
N ASP A 66 24.19 9.04 13.89
CA ASP A 66 25.34 9.93 14.07
C ASP A 66 25.62 10.73 12.79
N GLN A 67 26.60 11.64 12.86
CA GLN A 67 27.00 12.50 11.74
C GLN A 67 27.59 11.72 10.55
N GLN A 68 27.97 10.45 10.74
CA GLN A 68 28.46 9.57 9.69
C GLN A 68 27.32 8.74 9.06
N GLY A 69 26.08 8.90 9.54
CA GLY A 69 24.93 8.15 9.06
C GLY A 69 24.90 6.72 9.61
N VAL A 70 25.55 6.42 10.72
CA VAL A 70 25.42 5.14 11.42
C VAL A 70 24.27 5.22 12.42
N VAL A 71 23.44 4.18 12.45
CA VAL A 71 22.33 4.07 13.41
C VAL A 71 22.90 3.95 14.82
N ARG A 72 22.37 4.74 15.76
CA ARG A 72 22.77 4.75 17.17
C ARG A 72 21.69 4.26 18.13
N ALA A 73 20.43 4.52 17.83
CA ALA A 73 19.28 4.02 18.58
C ALA A 73 18.04 3.95 17.68
N ILE A 74 17.15 2.98 17.92
CA ILE A 74 15.90 2.79 17.18
C ILE A 74 14.77 2.52 18.18
N GLY A 75 13.56 2.95 17.86
CA GLY A 75 12.39 2.56 18.63
C GLY A 75 12.34 3.21 20.00
N ALA A 76 11.93 2.44 21.01
CA ALA A 76 11.81 2.91 22.39
C ALA A 76 13.16 3.35 22.98
N GLU A 77 14.29 2.83 22.47
CA GLU A 77 15.63 3.22 22.92
C GLU A 77 15.88 4.71 22.73
N THR A 78 15.29 5.31 21.68
CA THR A 78 15.42 6.74 21.38
C THR A 78 14.80 7.65 22.44
N SER A 79 13.94 7.13 23.30
CA SER A 79 13.31 7.87 24.40
C SER A 79 14.04 7.72 25.74
N GLN A 80 15.10 6.92 25.80
CA GLN A 80 15.84 6.74 27.05
C GLN A 80 16.63 8.01 27.42
N PRO A 81 16.62 8.45 28.69
CA PRO A 81 17.29 9.68 29.10
C PRO A 81 18.77 9.76 28.71
N HIS A 82 19.53 8.67 28.90
CA HIS A 82 20.95 8.65 28.56
C HIS A 82 21.21 8.68 27.05
N ILE A 83 20.31 8.09 26.24
CA ILE A 83 20.38 8.17 24.77
C ILE A 83 20.10 9.59 24.30
N ILE A 84 19.12 10.27 24.90
CA ILE A 84 18.79 11.67 24.58
C ILE A 84 19.95 12.60 24.94
N GLU A 85 20.62 12.37 26.08
CA GLU A 85 21.81 13.12 26.50
C GLU A 85 22.97 12.89 25.52
N GLN A 86 23.31 11.63 25.25
CA GLN A 86 24.38 11.28 24.31
C GLN A 86 24.11 11.81 22.90
N ALA A 87 22.86 11.74 22.43
CA ALA A 87 22.47 12.30 21.14
C ALA A 87 22.70 13.81 21.05
N LYS A 88 22.57 14.55 22.15
CA LYS A 88 22.87 15.99 22.19
C LYS A 88 24.39 16.22 22.19
N ASP A 89 25.12 15.52 23.04
CA ASP A 89 26.56 15.68 23.19
C ASP A 89 27.33 15.32 21.91
N GLU A 90 26.91 14.25 21.24
CA GLU A 90 27.51 13.76 19.99
C GLU A 90 26.82 14.32 18.73
N ASN A 91 25.85 15.22 18.89
CA ASN A 91 25.08 15.83 17.80
C ASN A 91 24.41 14.80 16.86
N TRP A 92 23.77 13.76 17.39
CA TRP A 92 23.01 12.81 16.57
C TRP A 92 21.76 13.48 15.98
N VAL A 93 21.38 13.02 14.79
CA VAL A 93 20.18 13.44 14.07
C VAL A 93 19.02 12.53 14.46
N LYS A 94 18.01 13.07 15.15
CA LYS A 94 16.73 12.40 15.41
C LYS A 94 15.89 12.40 14.13
N LEU A 95 15.37 11.24 13.74
CA LEU A 95 14.39 11.10 12.67
C LEU A 95 13.04 10.65 13.22
N GLU A 96 12.03 11.45 12.93
CA GLU A 96 10.60 11.14 13.12
C GLU A 96 9.86 11.41 11.81
N TRP A 97 8.73 10.72 11.61
CA TRP A 97 7.88 10.84 10.41
C TRP A 97 8.59 10.55 9.07
N TRP A 98 9.77 9.91 9.12
CA TRP A 98 10.63 9.65 7.96
C TRP A 98 9.96 8.80 6.87
N LYS A 99 8.96 7.96 7.23
CA LYS A 99 8.16 7.18 6.25
C LYS A 99 7.47 8.10 5.24
N LEU A 100 7.15 9.35 5.61
CA LEU A 100 6.52 10.31 4.70
C LEU A 100 7.44 10.75 3.55
N HIS A 101 8.77 10.56 3.65
CA HIS A 101 9.69 10.79 2.53
C HIS A 101 9.53 9.76 1.39
N LEU A 102 8.87 8.62 1.65
CA LEU A 102 8.54 7.63 0.63
C LEU A 102 7.22 7.92 -0.09
N ARG A 103 6.41 8.88 0.39
CA ARG A 103 5.06 9.15 -0.14
C ARG A 103 5.08 9.41 -1.64
N ALA A 104 4.04 8.97 -2.33
CA ALA A 104 3.89 9.27 -3.74
C ALA A 104 3.68 10.79 -3.91
N LYS A 105 4.47 11.44 -4.78
CA LYS A 105 4.42 12.90 -4.96
C LYS A 105 3.06 13.41 -5.43
N HIS A 106 2.26 12.58 -6.10
CA HIS A 106 0.90 12.93 -6.51
C HIS A 106 -0.12 12.86 -5.37
N LEU A 107 0.21 12.15 -4.27
CA LEU A 107 -0.57 12.18 -3.02
C LEU A 107 -0.16 13.35 -2.14
N ALA A 108 0.91 14.09 -2.49
CA ALA A 108 1.30 15.27 -1.74
C ALA A 108 0.14 16.26 -1.80
N SER A 109 -0.54 16.42 -0.67
CA SER A 109 -1.60 17.38 -0.54
C SER A 109 -1.03 18.80 -0.59
N SER A 110 -1.83 19.76 -1.04
CA SER A 110 -1.46 21.18 -1.09
C SER A 110 -1.02 21.75 0.27
N HIS A 111 -1.31 21.05 1.38
CA HIS A 111 -1.08 21.48 2.75
C HIS A 111 0.18 20.88 3.41
N ILE A 112 0.93 19.96 2.76
CA ILE A 112 2.17 19.40 3.33
C ILE A 112 3.33 19.61 2.36
N LYS A 113 4.25 20.50 2.74
CA LYS A 113 5.48 20.76 2.01
C LYS A 113 6.58 19.84 2.51
N ASP A 114 7.58 19.58 1.66
CA ASP A 114 8.75 18.79 2.07
C ASP A 114 9.46 19.39 3.30
N GLY A 115 9.36 20.71 3.52
CA GLY A 115 9.90 21.38 4.70
C GLY A 115 9.16 21.11 6.01
N ASP A 116 7.95 20.54 5.96
CA ASP A 116 7.17 20.19 7.15
C ASP A 116 7.56 18.82 7.71
N ILE A 117 8.35 18.04 6.96
CA ILE A 117 8.85 16.73 7.36
C ILE A 117 10.31 16.89 7.79
N PRO A 118 10.71 16.37 8.96
CA PRO A 118 12.10 16.41 9.40
C PRO A 118 13.05 15.88 8.32
N PRO A 119 14.13 16.61 7.99
CA PRO A 119 15.02 16.23 6.91
C PRO A 119 15.76 14.93 7.24
N LEU A 120 16.07 14.15 6.20
CA LEU A 120 16.93 12.98 6.33
C LEU A 120 18.38 13.39 6.62
N PRO A 121 19.19 12.55 7.29
CA PRO A 121 20.60 12.82 7.49
C PRO A 121 21.33 12.92 6.14
N GLN A 122 22.44 13.66 6.11
CA GLN A 122 23.20 13.86 4.87
C GLN A 122 23.61 12.51 4.26
N GLY A 123 23.33 12.33 2.97
CA GLY A 123 23.68 11.10 2.24
C GLY A 123 22.80 9.88 2.52
N LYS A 124 21.80 9.99 3.40
CA LYS A 124 20.82 8.92 3.66
C LYS A 124 19.55 9.12 2.85
N THR A 125 19.08 8.04 2.25
CA THR A 125 17.79 7.96 1.56
C THR A 125 16.73 7.34 2.45
N ALA A 126 15.45 7.67 2.21
CA ALA A 126 14.34 7.07 2.96
C ALA A 126 14.27 5.53 2.82
N VAL A 127 14.74 4.99 1.68
CA VAL A 127 14.84 3.54 1.44
C VAL A 127 15.88 2.89 2.36
N GLN A 128 17.01 3.56 2.58
CA GLN A 128 18.03 3.08 3.53
C GLN A 128 17.52 3.16 4.97
N VAL A 129 16.81 4.24 5.33
CA VAL A 129 16.18 4.36 6.66
C VAL A 129 15.15 3.24 6.88
N LEU A 130 14.30 2.96 5.89
CA LEU A 130 13.36 1.84 5.93
C LEU A 130 14.09 0.50 6.10
N GLY A 131 15.20 0.29 5.38
CA GLY A 131 16.00 -0.92 5.48
C GLY A 131 16.66 -1.10 6.85
N ASP A 132 17.23 -0.02 7.40
CA ASP A 132 17.82 -0.02 8.75
C ASP A 132 16.75 -0.36 9.82
N PHE A 133 15.55 0.24 9.69
CA PHE A 133 14.43 0.00 10.61
C PHE A 133 13.85 -1.42 10.47
N MET A 134 13.68 -1.93 9.24
CA MET A 134 13.24 -3.31 9.00
C MET A 134 14.25 -4.33 9.54
N ARG A 135 15.55 -4.07 9.41
CA ARG A 135 16.60 -4.93 9.98
C ARG A 135 16.49 -5.00 11.50
N TYR A 136 16.24 -3.85 12.14
CA TYR A 136 16.00 -3.79 13.58
C TYR A 136 14.79 -4.62 13.99
N LEU A 137 13.64 -4.42 13.34
CA LEU A 137 12.42 -5.18 13.60
C LEU A 137 12.63 -6.69 13.41
N PHE A 138 13.32 -7.09 12.35
CA PHE A 138 13.63 -8.50 12.08
C PHE A 138 14.54 -9.10 13.14
N THR A 139 15.56 -8.37 13.58
CA THR A 139 16.47 -8.78 14.66
C THR A 139 15.70 -8.97 15.98
N CYS A 140 14.87 -8.00 16.34
CA CYS A 140 14.03 -8.09 17.54
C CYS A 140 13.06 -9.27 17.47
N THR A 141 12.42 -9.47 16.31
CA THR A 141 11.48 -10.58 16.08
C THR A 141 12.18 -11.93 16.20
N ARG A 142 13.37 -12.06 15.61
CA ARG A 142 14.21 -13.26 15.73
C ARG A 142 14.54 -13.57 17.19
N THR A 143 15.06 -12.59 17.93
CA THR A 143 15.37 -12.74 19.35
C THR A 143 14.14 -13.16 20.15
N TYR A 144 13.01 -12.47 19.92
CA TYR A 144 11.74 -12.79 20.57
C TYR A 144 11.29 -14.23 20.35
N ILE A 145 11.32 -14.72 19.10
CA ILE A 145 10.94 -16.09 18.76
C ILE A 145 11.88 -17.11 19.41
N ILE A 146 13.19 -16.83 19.42
CA ILE A 146 14.19 -17.71 20.04
C ILE A 146 13.98 -17.81 21.56
N GLU A 147 13.67 -16.71 22.22
CA GLU A 147 13.52 -16.65 23.68
C GLU A 147 12.14 -17.07 24.21
N SER A 148 11.08 -16.88 23.40
CA SER A 148 9.69 -17.08 23.86
C SER A 148 9.17 -18.50 23.63
N HIS A 149 9.85 -19.32 22.82
CA HIS A 149 9.46 -20.69 22.51
C HIS A 149 10.39 -21.70 23.19
N ALA A 150 9.85 -22.78 23.77
CA ALA A 150 10.61 -23.76 24.57
C ALA A 150 11.82 -24.38 23.84
N ASN A 151 11.77 -24.49 22.50
CA ASN A 151 12.87 -24.94 21.64
C ASN A 151 13.25 -23.87 20.59
N GLY A 152 13.15 -22.59 20.95
CA GLY A 152 13.19 -21.46 20.02
C GLY A 152 14.43 -21.39 19.12
N ALA A 153 15.63 -21.74 19.64
CA ALA A 153 16.85 -21.77 18.83
C ALA A 153 16.80 -22.84 17.72
N SER A 154 16.28 -24.03 18.02
CA SER A 154 16.12 -25.10 17.03
C SER A 154 14.95 -24.82 16.09
N LEU A 155 13.87 -24.23 16.60
CA LEU A 155 12.74 -23.74 15.80
C LEU A 155 13.23 -22.72 14.76
N TRP A 156 13.98 -21.70 15.16
CA TRP A 156 14.51 -20.68 14.25
C TRP A 156 15.37 -21.29 13.14
N ARG A 157 16.32 -22.17 13.49
CA ARG A 157 17.16 -22.88 12.49
C ARG A 157 16.33 -23.68 11.49
N SER A 158 15.19 -24.22 11.90
CA SER A 158 14.32 -25.00 11.00
C SER A 158 13.56 -24.14 9.97
N VAL A 159 13.42 -22.83 10.20
CA VAL A 159 12.62 -21.94 9.37
C VAL A 159 13.39 -20.77 8.76
N GLU A 160 14.64 -20.53 9.16
CA GLU A 160 15.39 -19.34 8.72
C GLU A 160 15.59 -19.24 7.19
N SER A 161 15.67 -20.38 6.50
CA SER A 161 15.71 -20.47 5.04
C SER A 161 14.32 -20.45 4.38
N ASN A 162 13.24 -20.57 5.17
CA ASN A 162 11.86 -20.71 4.73
C ASN A 162 10.94 -19.70 5.45
N ILE A 163 11.28 -18.42 5.32
CA ILE A 163 10.50 -17.30 5.86
C ILE A 163 9.79 -16.58 4.70
N GLU A 164 8.49 -16.36 4.84
CA GLU A 164 7.68 -15.48 4.00
C GLU A 164 7.49 -14.14 4.71
N PHE A 165 7.63 -13.05 3.97
CA PHE A 165 7.53 -11.69 4.49
C PHE A 165 6.31 -11.01 3.90
N VAL A 166 5.37 -10.60 4.74
CA VAL A 166 4.25 -9.73 4.35
C VAL A 166 4.59 -8.31 4.79
N LEU A 167 4.71 -7.37 3.85
CA LEU A 167 5.08 -5.99 4.13
C LEU A 167 3.89 -5.08 3.81
N THR A 168 3.34 -4.40 4.81
CA THR A 168 2.17 -3.55 4.61
C THR A 168 2.55 -2.15 4.14
N HIS A 169 1.66 -1.51 3.38
CA HIS A 169 1.81 -0.14 2.91
C HIS A 169 0.46 0.59 2.75
N PRO A 170 0.43 1.92 2.76
CA PRO A 170 -0.80 2.68 2.53
C PRO A 170 -1.45 2.33 1.19
N ASN A 171 -2.77 2.42 1.10
CA ASN A 171 -3.53 2.06 -0.10
C ASN A 171 -3.07 2.86 -1.32
N GLY A 172 -2.66 4.13 -1.13
CA GLY A 172 -2.16 5.00 -2.19
C GLY A 172 -0.79 4.65 -2.77
N TRP A 173 -0.05 3.72 -2.17
CA TRP A 173 1.32 3.40 -2.58
C TRP A 173 1.33 2.31 -3.65
N GLU A 174 1.82 2.66 -4.83
CA GLU A 174 1.87 1.77 -5.99
C GLU A 174 3.19 1.97 -6.75
N GLY A 175 3.60 0.97 -7.54
CA GLY A 175 4.74 1.11 -8.45
C GLY A 175 6.02 1.48 -7.71
N LEU A 176 6.47 2.74 -7.81
CA LEU A 176 7.75 3.19 -7.23
C LEU A 176 7.83 2.95 -5.73
N GLN A 177 6.75 3.23 -4.98
CA GLN A 177 6.72 3.03 -3.53
C GLN A 177 6.90 1.56 -3.15
N GLN A 178 6.20 0.67 -3.85
CA GLN A 178 6.29 -0.78 -3.67
C GLN A 178 7.70 -1.30 -3.99
N GLN A 179 8.37 -0.75 -5.01
CA GLN A 179 9.77 -1.06 -5.33
C GLN A 179 10.72 -0.60 -4.23
N GLN A 180 10.50 0.59 -3.69
CA GLN A 180 11.29 1.13 -2.59
C GLN A 180 11.19 0.22 -1.35
N ILE A 181 10.00 -0.30 -1.05
CA ILE A 181 9.79 -1.28 0.02
C ILE A 181 10.56 -2.58 -0.25
N ARG A 182 10.44 -3.16 -1.45
CA ARG A 182 11.18 -4.38 -1.84
C ARG A 182 12.70 -4.17 -1.73
N ARG A 183 13.20 -3.03 -2.19
CA ARG A 183 14.62 -2.68 -2.09
C ARG A 183 15.06 -2.51 -0.62
N ALA A 184 14.22 -1.90 0.22
CA ALA A 184 14.50 -1.78 1.64
C ALA A 184 14.55 -3.15 2.34
N ALA A 185 13.68 -4.09 1.96
CA ALA A 185 13.70 -5.46 2.48
C ALA A 185 14.97 -6.23 2.11
N GLU A 186 15.47 -6.08 0.87
CA GLU A 186 16.78 -6.60 0.46
C GLU A 186 17.91 -5.96 1.29
N LEU A 187 17.91 -4.62 1.43
CA LEU A 187 18.91 -3.90 2.23
C LEU A 187 18.88 -4.35 3.69
N ALA A 188 17.69 -4.56 4.25
CA ALA A 188 17.49 -5.03 5.63
C ALA A 188 18.05 -6.45 5.86
N GLY A 189 18.26 -7.22 4.80
CA GLY A 189 18.66 -8.63 4.89
C GLY A 189 17.49 -9.57 5.20
N LEU A 190 16.25 -9.16 4.91
CA LEU A 190 15.09 -10.06 5.03
C LEU A 190 15.18 -11.18 3.99
N ILE A 191 15.63 -10.84 2.79
CA ILE A 191 15.95 -11.80 1.72
C ILE A 191 17.35 -11.52 1.16
N PRO A 192 18.05 -12.53 0.63
CA PRO A 192 19.28 -12.29 -0.13
C PRO A 192 19.00 -11.49 -1.40
N SER A 193 20.06 -10.89 -1.96
CA SER A 193 19.96 -10.25 -3.27
C SER A 193 19.83 -11.30 -4.37
N GLY A 194 18.89 -11.10 -5.29
CA GLY A 194 18.61 -12.06 -6.36
C GLY A 194 17.13 -12.09 -6.71
N ASP A 195 16.79 -12.39 -7.97
CA ASP A 195 15.40 -12.42 -8.42
C ASP A 195 14.65 -13.65 -7.88
N GLU A 196 15.36 -14.74 -7.60
CA GLU A 196 14.84 -16.01 -7.08
C GLU A 196 14.25 -15.90 -5.66
N HIS A 197 14.67 -14.89 -4.89
CA HIS A 197 14.20 -14.70 -3.51
C HIS A 197 13.05 -13.71 -3.40
N ARG A 198 12.76 -12.95 -4.47
CA ARG A 198 11.69 -11.94 -4.51
C ARG A 198 10.29 -12.49 -4.26
N PRO A 199 9.93 -13.72 -4.67
CA PRO A 199 8.62 -14.30 -4.38
C PRO A 199 8.32 -14.45 -2.88
N ARG A 200 9.35 -14.42 -2.01
CA ARG A 200 9.18 -14.48 -0.55
C ARG A 200 8.65 -13.17 0.07
N ILE A 201 8.57 -12.09 -0.71
CA ILE A 201 8.01 -10.81 -0.25
C ILE A 201 6.64 -10.62 -0.89
N HIS A 202 5.63 -10.53 -0.02
CA HIS A 202 4.24 -10.24 -0.33
C HIS A 202 3.94 -8.82 0.15
N LEU A 203 3.46 -7.96 -0.74
CA LEU A 203 3.02 -6.63 -0.36
C LEU A 203 1.53 -6.66 -0.05
N LEU A 204 1.10 -5.90 0.97
CA LEU A 204 -0.30 -5.82 1.35
C LEU A 204 -0.70 -4.38 1.64
N THR A 205 -1.91 -3.98 1.24
CA THR A 205 -2.41 -2.66 1.61
C THR A 205 -2.86 -2.64 3.07
N GLU A 206 -2.61 -1.54 3.78
CA GLU A 206 -3.02 -1.36 5.18
C GLU A 206 -4.53 -1.54 5.34
N GLY A 207 -5.35 -1.02 4.41
CA GLY A 207 -6.81 -1.20 4.43
C GLY A 207 -7.28 -2.64 4.31
N GLU A 208 -6.62 -3.47 3.50
CA GLU A 208 -6.97 -4.90 3.37
C GLU A 208 -6.49 -5.72 4.56
N ALA A 209 -5.29 -5.43 5.07
CA ALA A 209 -4.82 -6.03 6.32
C ALA A 209 -5.84 -5.75 7.44
N SER A 210 -6.30 -4.51 7.54
CA SER A 210 -7.33 -4.08 8.48
C SER A 210 -8.68 -4.79 8.28
N LEU A 211 -9.10 -5.11 7.05
CA LEU A 211 -10.25 -5.99 6.79
C LEU A 211 -10.03 -7.37 7.43
N HIS A 212 -8.92 -8.03 7.11
CA HIS A 212 -8.60 -9.35 7.65
C HIS A 212 -8.62 -9.37 9.18
N PHE A 213 -8.12 -8.32 9.82
CA PHE A 213 -8.20 -8.17 11.26
C PHE A 213 -9.65 -8.06 11.76
N CYS A 214 -10.46 -7.21 11.13
CA CYS A 214 -11.86 -7.04 11.49
C CYS A 214 -12.64 -8.35 11.33
N VAL A 215 -12.41 -9.11 10.25
CA VAL A 215 -13.07 -10.40 10.06
C VAL A 215 -12.71 -11.37 11.19
N ASN A 216 -11.43 -11.46 11.56
CA ASN A 216 -10.98 -12.39 12.60
C ASN A 216 -11.47 -12.07 14.01
N ASN A 217 -11.49 -10.77 14.37
CA ASN A 217 -11.68 -10.32 15.76
C ASN A 217 -13.05 -9.73 16.05
N VAL A 218 -13.78 -9.30 15.01
CA VAL A 218 -15.03 -8.54 15.17
C VAL A 218 -16.16 -9.27 14.47
N LEU A 219 -15.98 -9.64 13.20
CA LEU A 219 -17.05 -10.28 12.43
C LEU A 219 -17.20 -11.77 12.80
N ALA A 220 -16.11 -12.47 13.13
CA ALA A 220 -16.15 -13.89 13.49
C ALA A 220 -16.55 -14.19 14.96
N SER A 221 -16.98 -13.21 15.76
CA SER A 221 -17.53 -13.40 17.11
C SER A 221 -18.97 -12.89 17.15
N GLU A 222 -19.95 -13.79 17.13
CA GLU A 222 -21.41 -13.55 17.20
C GLU A 222 -22.04 -12.62 16.14
N PHE A 223 -21.26 -11.78 15.46
CA PHE A 223 -21.71 -10.76 14.51
C PHE A 223 -22.04 -11.35 13.13
N LEU A 224 -21.34 -12.40 12.68
CA LEU A 224 -21.73 -13.15 11.46
C LEU A 224 -22.91 -14.11 11.70
N SER A 225 -23.16 -14.55 12.94
CA SER A 225 -24.34 -15.36 13.28
C SER A 225 -25.58 -14.51 13.53
N ASN A 226 -25.41 -13.26 13.98
CA ASN A 226 -26.46 -12.25 14.17
C ASN A 226 -26.40 -11.14 13.10
N LEU A 227 -25.79 -11.41 11.94
CA LEU A 227 -26.12 -10.74 10.68
C LEU A 227 -27.18 -11.61 9.99
N PRO A 228 -28.48 -11.55 10.35
CA PRO A 228 -29.47 -11.56 9.29
C PRO A 228 -29.31 -10.22 8.61
N ILE A 229 -29.56 -10.16 7.32
CA ILE A 229 -29.95 -8.87 6.76
C ILE A 229 -31.42 -8.60 7.12
N ALA A 230 -31.64 -8.52 8.42
CA ALA A 230 -32.85 -8.15 9.13
C ALA A 230 -32.48 -8.19 10.62
N CYS A 231 -32.23 -7.05 11.26
CA CYS A 231 -32.17 -6.96 12.71
C CYS A 231 -33.26 -6.02 13.21
N SER A 232 -34.34 -6.63 13.71
CA SER A 232 -34.95 -6.23 14.98
C SER A 232 -35.93 -7.31 15.44
N ASP A 233 -35.69 -7.87 16.63
CA ASP A 233 -36.73 -8.49 17.46
C ASP A 233 -37.59 -7.38 18.09
N GLU A 234 -38.28 -6.60 17.26
CA GLU A 234 -39.37 -5.71 17.66
C GLU A 234 -40.64 -6.20 16.94
N PRO A 235 -41.82 -6.16 17.60
CA PRO A 235 -43.05 -6.63 16.98
C PRO A 235 -43.39 -5.77 15.75
N GLU A 236 -43.70 -6.45 14.66
CA GLU A 236 -44.11 -5.91 13.36
C GLU A 236 -45.11 -4.74 13.48
N GLU A 237 -44.66 -3.53 13.17
CA GLU A 237 -45.52 -2.48 12.62
C GLU A 237 -44.93 -2.02 11.28
N GLU A 238 -45.55 -2.53 10.21
CA GLU A 238 -45.58 -2.03 8.83
C GLU A 238 -44.25 -1.48 8.27
N ALA A 239 -43.34 -2.39 7.91
CA ALA A 239 -42.20 -2.08 7.06
C ALA A 239 -42.62 -2.04 5.57
N GLU A 240 -42.42 -0.88 4.95
CA GLU A 240 -42.38 -0.70 3.50
C GLU A 240 -41.37 -1.68 2.86
N GLU A 241 -41.71 -2.16 1.66
CA GLU A 241 -41.00 -3.14 0.83
C GLU A 241 -39.48 -3.24 1.10
N ALA A 242 -39.06 -4.27 1.86
CA ALA A 242 -37.68 -4.49 2.23
C ALA A 242 -36.81 -4.88 1.01
N GLU A 243 -35.79 -4.06 0.73
CA GLU A 243 -34.71 -4.37 -0.21
C GLU A 243 -34.00 -5.67 0.18
N ASP A 244 -33.61 -6.45 -0.83
CA ASP A 244 -33.00 -7.76 -0.71
C ASP A 244 -31.88 -7.79 0.34
N PRO A 245 -32.05 -8.60 1.41
CA PRO A 245 -31.03 -9.00 2.33
C PRO A 245 -29.61 -9.11 1.76
N GLU A 246 -29.41 -9.77 0.63
CA GLU A 246 -28.20 -10.54 0.44
C GLU A 246 -26.92 -9.76 0.08
N HIS A 247 -26.95 -8.43 -0.03
CA HIS A 247 -25.80 -7.64 -0.54
C HIS A 247 -25.53 -6.34 0.24
N GLN A 248 -25.01 -6.45 1.47
CA GLN A 248 -24.52 -5.29 2.21
C GLN A 248 -23.00 -5.08 2.06
N GLY A 249 -22.61 -3.80 1.98
CA GLY A 249 -21.24 -3.34 1.95
C GLY A 249 -20.72 -2.95 3.33
N VAL A 250 -19.43 -3.18 3.54
CA VAL A 250 -18.65 -2.73 4.69
C VAL A 250 -17.53 -1.83 4.21
N ILE A 251 -17.24 -0.75 4.94
CA ILE A 251 -16.02 0.03 4.73
C ILE A 251 -15.06 -0.14 5.91
N ILE A 252 -13.77 -0.26 5.58
CA ILE A 252 -12.67 -0.21 6.54
C ILE A 252 -12.04 1.18 6.44
N ILE A 253 -11.95 1.88 7.57
CA ILE A 253 -11.30 3.19 7.70
C ILE A 253 -10.08 2.99 8.60
N ASP A 254 -8.92 2.75 7.98
CA ASP A 254 -7.66 2.64 8.70
C ASP A 254 -7.06 4.03 8.92
N ALA A 255 -7.33 4.59 10.10
CA ALA A 255 -6.83 5.88 10.53
C ALA A 255 -5.45 5.69 11.20
N GLY A 256 -4.40 5.89 10.42
CA GLY A 256 -3.01 5.70 10.83
C GLY A 256 -2.30 6.98 11.32
N GLY A 257 -0.99 6.85 11.50
CA GLY A 257 -0.12 7.96 11.90
C GLY A 257 -0.01 9.03 10.82
N GLY A 258 0.30 8.62 9.58
CA GLY A 258 0.52 9.53 8.44
C GLY A 258 -0.50 9.43 7.31
N THR A 259 -1.29 8.36 7.24
CA THR A 259 -2.33 8.17 6.23
C THR A 259 -3.64 7.79 6.89
N VAL A 260 -4.74 8.07 6.19
CA VAL A 260 -6.03 7.45 6.45
C VAL A 260 -6.47 6.74 5.17
N ASP A 261 -6.60 5.43 5.26
CA ASP A 261 -6.83 4.54 4.14
C ASP A 261 -8.25 3.98 4.22
N LEU A 262 -9.01 4.08 3.12
CA LEU A 262 -10.39 3.61 3.05
C LEU A 262 -10.55 2.54 1.98
N SER A 263 -11.21 1.44 2.33
CA SER A 263 -11.49 0.33 1.42
C SER A 263 -12.90 -0.21 1.68
N ALA A 264 -13.72 -0.27 0.63
CA ALA A 264 -15.07 -0.81 0.70
C ALA A 264 -15.12 -2.23 0.13
N TYR A 265 -15.80 -3.11 0.85
CA TYR A 265 -15.94 -4.52 0.50
C TYR A 265 -17.40 -4.98 0.59
N SER A 266 -17.72 -6.05 -0.13
CA SER A 266 -18.94 -6.84 0.10
C SER A 266 -18.57 -8.32 0.24
N MET A 267 -19.37 -9.07 1.01
CA MET A 267 -19.20 -10.50 1.18
C MET A 267 -19.90 -11.24 0.05
N LYS A 268 -19.29 -12.26 -0.53
CA LYS A 268 -19.96 -13.08 -1.55
C LYS A 268 -21.03 -13.97 -0.91
N PRO A 269 -22.26 -14.02 -1.46
CA PRO A 269 -23.30 -14.94 -0.97
C PRO A 269 -22.88 -16.42 -1.07
N SER A 270 -22.07 -16.77 -2.07
CA SER A 270 -21.66 -18.15 -2.36
C SER A 270 -20.51 -18.68 -1.49
N ALA A 271 -19.83 -17.81 -0.74
CA ALA A 271 -18.75 -18.18 0.16
C ALA A 271 -18.69 -17.19 1.34
N LEU A 272 -19.23 -17.59 2.49
CA LEU A 272 -19.35 -16.79 3.74
C LEU A 272 -18.03 -16.28 4.35
N THR A 273 -16.90 -16.49 3.66
CA THR A 273 -15.58 -16.01 4.05
C THR A 273 -14.85 -15.27 2.92
N SER A 274 -15.51 -15.04 1.77
CA SER A 274 -14.91 -14.36 0.63
C SER A 274 -15.42 -12.93 0.48
N PHE A 275 -14.50 -12.00 0.28
CA PHE A 275 -14.80 -10.58 0.10
C PHE A 275 -14.37 -10.10 -1.29
N GLU A 276 -15.11 -9.11 -1.78
CA GLU A 276 -14.85 -8.41 -3.03
C GLU A 276 -14.73 -6.91 -2.74
N GLU A 277 -13.68 -6.26 -3.25
CA GLU A 277 -13.58 -4.80 -3.20
C GLU A 277 -14.59 -4.18 -4.17
N ILE A 278 -15.53 -3.39 -3.64
CA ILE A 278 -16.68 -2.84 -4.38
C ILE A 278 -16.51 -1.38 -4.82
N ALA A 279 -15.44 -0.72 -4.39
CA ALA A 279 -15.08 0.63 -4.82
C ALA A 279 -13.56 0.80 -4.80
N PRO A 280 -12.97 1.65 -5.68
CA PRO A 280 -11.54 1.94 -5.63
C PRO A 280 -11.09 2.43 -4.25
N ALA A 281 -10.07 1.80 -3.68
CA ALA A 281 -9.48 2.23 -2.43
C ALA A 281 -8.97 3.69 -2.44
N GLU A 282 -9.27 4.42 -1.37
CA GLU A 282 -8.84 5.80 -1.14
C GLU A 282 -7.69 5.86 -0.12
N CYS A 283 -6.88 6.92 -0.19
CA CYS A 283 -5.75 7.17 0.72
C CYS A 283 -5.58 8.67 0.89
N ARG A 284 -5.76 9.18 2.12
CA ARG A 284 -5.62 10.60 2.46
C ARG A 284 -4.42 10.83 3.35
N LEU A 285 -3.60 11.85 3.09
CA LEU A 285 -2.54 12.29 3.99
C LEU A 285 -3.12 13.11 5.15
N GLN A 286 -3.93 12.46 5.98
CA GLN A 286 -4.71 13.10 7.06
C GLN A 286 -4.62 12.36 8.40
N GLY A 287 -3.58 11.52 8.55
CA GLY A 287 -3.30 10.82 9.81
C GLY A 287 -2.97 11.75 10.98
N SER A 288 -2.84 11.15 12.18
CA SER A 288 -2.70 11.88 13.44
C SER A 288 -1.53 12.86 13.53
N VAL A 289 -0.46 12.70 12.74
CA VAL A 289 0.69 13.64 12.73
C VAL A 289 0.32 15.02 12.22
N PHE A 290 -0.71 15.14 11.38
CA PHE A 290 -1.13 16.45 10.85
C PHE A 290 -1.94 17.26 11.85
N VAL A 291 -2.59 16.60 12.81
CA VAL A 291 -3.17 17.27 13.98
C VAL A 291 -2.04 17.94 14.78
N THR A 292 -0.95 17.20 15.01
CA THR A 292 0.24 17.70 15.71
C THR A 292 0.90 18.85 14.96
N GLN A 293 1.00 18.76 13.64
CA GLN A 293 1.58 19.83 12.83
C GLN A 293 0.74 21.10 12.88
N ARG A 294 -0.59 20.99 12.76
CA ARG A 294 -1.50 22.14 12.91
C ARG A 294 -1.41 22.78 14.29
N ALA A 295 -1.31 21.96 15.34
CA ALA A 295 -1.09 22.46 16.70
C ALA A 295 0.23 23.20 16.83
N HIS A 296 1.31 22.67 16.26
CA HIS A 296 2.61 23.33 16.24
C HIS A 296 2.57 24.68 15.53
N ASP A 297 1.97 24.75 14.35
CA ASP A 297 1.87 25.98 13.57
C ASP A 297 1.02 27.04 14.30
N PHE A 298 -0.07 26.60 14.94
CA PHE A 298 -0.89 27.45 15.80
C PHE A 298 -0.10 27.99 17.01
N ILE A 299 0.61 27.13 17.74
CA ILE A 299 1.41 27.52 18.91
C ILE A 299 2.52 28.49 18.50
N LYS A 300 3.22 28.20 17.40
CA LYS A 300 4.26 29.06 16.83
C LYS A 300 3.73 30.44 16.49
N ALA A 301 2.56 30.51 15.85
CA ALA A 301 1.92 31.78 15.51
C ALA A 301 1.44 32.53 16.78
N LYS A 302 0.77 31.83 17.71
CA LYS A 302 0.28 32.39 18.97
C LYS A 302 1.42 33.00 19.79
N LEU A 303 2.57 32.34 19.85
CA LEU A 303 3.70 32.74 20.70
C LEU A 303 4.77 33.54 19.98
N ALA A 304 4.56 33.96 18.72
CA ALA A 304 5.59 34.64 17.91
C ALA A 304 6.22 35.87 18.59
N ASN A 305 5.46 36.56 19.44
CA ASN A 305 5.88 37.75 20.19
C ASN A 305 5.98 37.49 21.72
N SER A 306 6.01 36.23 22.14
CA SER A 306 6.25 35.81 23.53
C SER A 306 7.70 35.35 23.69
N ARG A 307 8.26 35.50 24.89
CA ARG A 307 9.56 34.89 25.24
C ARG A 307 9.57 33.36 25.13
N TYR A 308 8.39 32.74 25.15
CA TYR A 308 8.22 31.29 24.98
C TYR A 308 7.98 30.88 23.52
N GLY A 309 8.09 31.83 22.57
CA GLY A 309 8.04 31.57 21.13
C GLY A 309 9.34 31.06 20.52
N ALA A 310 10.37 30.80 21.34
CA ALA A 310 11.64 30.26 20.87
C ALA A 310 11.44 28.88 20.21
N PRO A 311 12.12 28.55 19.09
CA PRO A 311 11.87 27.32 18.33
C PRO A 311 11.97 26.02 19.15
N ASP A 312 12.93 25.94 20.07
CA ASP A 312 13.13 24.80 20.96
C ASP A 312 11.99 24.63 21.97
N VAL A 313 11.49 25.74 22.52
CA VAL A 313 10.35 25.74 23.46
C VAL A 313 9.05 25.35 22.73
N VAL A 314 8.83 25.89 21.53
CA VAL A 314 7.68 25.53 20.69
C VAL A 314 7.73 24.06 20.28
N GLN A 315 8.91 23.54 19.93
CA GLN A 315 9.09 22.12 19.64
C GLN A 315 8.82 21.24 20.87
N GLN A 316 9.28 21.64 22.06
CA GLN A 316 8.93 20.95 23.31
C GLN A 316 7.41 20.92 23.54
N MET A 317 6.72 22.03 23.32
CA MET A 317 5.25 22.09 23.42
C MET A 317 4.56 21.18 22.40
N LYS A 318 5.06 21.10 21.17
CA LYS A 318 4.59 20.17 20.14
C LYS A 318 4.72 18.72 20.61
N ASP A 319 5.88 18.33 21.14
CA ASP A 319 6.14 16.97 21.62
C ASP A 319 5.20 16.59 22.79
N ILE A 320 4.98 17.53 23.73
CA ILE A 320 4.02 17.34 24.82
C ILE A 320 2.59 17.24 24.29
N PHE A 321 2.20 18.08 23.34
CA PHE A 321 0.87 18.02 22.73
C PHE A 321 0.63 16.66 22.06
N ASP A 322 1.59 16.18 21.28
CA ASP A 322 1.52 14.92 20.53
C ASP A 322 1.33 13.70 21.46
N THR A 323 2.07 13.67 22.57
CA THR A 323 2.14 12.55 23.51
C THR A 323 1.10 12.60 24.63
N THR A 324 0.45 13.75 24.85
CA THR A 324 -0.51 13.90 25.96
C THR A 324 -1.83 14.53 25.54
N THR A 325 -1.82 15.80 25.12
CA THR A 325 -3.04 16.59 24.91
C THR A 325 -3.88 16.02 23.78
N LYS A 326 -3.25 15.72 22.63
CA LYS A 326 -3.91 15.12 21.46
C LYS A 326 -4.60 13.80 21.78
N LEU A 327 -3.95 12.95 22.58
CA LEU A 327 -4.44 11.60 22.89
C LEU A 327 -5.63 11.62 23.85
N ARG A 328 -5.75 12.65 24.69
CA ARG A 328 -6.79 12.77 25.73
C ARG A 328 -7.95 13.68 25.32
N PHE A 329 -7.81 14.42 24.21
CA PHE A 329 -8.81 15.38 23.77
C PHE A 329 -10.13 14.70 23.37
N ARG A 330 -11.25 15.26 23.82
CA ARG A 330 -12.58 14.65 23.77
C ARG A 330 -13.71 15.63 23.46
N ASP A 331 -13.61 16.85 23.96
CA ASP A 331 -14.69 17.83 23.97
C ASP A 331 -14.14 19.24 23.65
N PRO A 332 -14.68 19.95 22.64
CA PRO A 332 -14.35 21.34 22.36
C PRO A 332 -14.63 22.32 23.51
N GLY A 333 -15.56 21.99 24.41
CA GLY A 333 -15.88 22.80 25.58
C GLY A 333 -14.79 22.80 26.65
N ASP A 334 -13.91 21.80 26.65
CA ASP A 334 -12.88 21.62 27.67
C ASP A 334 -11.55 22.26 27.25
N PRO A 335 -11.05 23.29 27.96
CA PRO A 335 -9.74 23.85 27.69
C PRO A 335 -8.63 22.82 27.95
N GLN A 336 -7.59 22.88 27.13
CA GLN A 336 -6.46 21.97 27.22
C GLN A 336 -5.21 22.69 27.72
N TYR A 337 -4.28 21.94 28.32
CA TYR A 337 -3.09 22.50 28.97
C TYR A 337 -1.83 21.75 28.56
N ILE A 338 -0.86 22.48 28.03
CA ILE A 338 0.46 21.96 27.69
C ILE A 338 1.44 22.40 28.76
N ARG A 339 1.90 21.46 29.61
CA ARG A 339 2.86 21.73 30.67
C ARG A 339 4.29 21.62 30.17
N PHE A 340 4.90 22.75 29.83
CA PHE A 340 6.24 22.83 29.23
C PHE A 340 7.31 23.40 30.18
N GLY A 341 6.91 24.20 31.17
CA GLY A 341 7.83 24.96 32.03
C GLY A 341 7.64 24.71 33.53
N ALA A 342 8.32 25.52 34.34
CA ALA A 342 8.24 25.51 35.79
C ALA A 342 7.11 26.42 36.31
N MET A 343 6.79 26.30 37.60
CA MET A 343 5.70 27.08 38.23
C MET A 343 5.90 28.61 38.17
N ARG A 344 7.15 29.08 38.02
CA ARG A 344 7.49 30.50 37.89
C ARG A 344 7.28 31.06 36.48
N ASP A 345 7.14 30.18 35.50
CA ASP A 345 6.98 30.55 34.09
C ASP A 345 5.55 31.07 33.86
N LYS A 346 5.47 32.32 33.40
CA LYS A 346 4.21 33.04 33.21
C LYS A 346 4.31 33.99 32.04
N ASP A 347 3.26 34.04 31.26
CA ASP A 347 3.01 35.05 30.24
C ASP A 347 1.49 35.18 30.02
N PRO A 348 0.77 35.89 30.90
CA PRO A 348 -0.69 35.90 30.91
C PRO A 348 -1.32 36.46 29.62
N GLN A 349 -0.59 37.28 28.86
CA GLN A 349 -1.06 37.81 27.56
C GLN A 349 -1.23 36.70 26.52
N TYR A 350 -0.47 35.61 26.65
CA TYR A 350 -0.49 34.45 25.75
C TYR A 350 -1.06 33.20 26.42
N ASP A 351 -1.84 33.36 27.49
CA ASP A 351 -2.48 32.27 28.24
C ASP A 351 -1.50 31.31 28.91
N ILE A 352 -0.30 31.78 29.26
CA ILE A 352 0.71 30.98 29.98
C ILE A 352 0.65 31.30 31.47
N ARG A 353 0.37 30.28 32.29
CA ARG A 353 0.39 30.36 33.75
C ARG A 353 1.02 29.11 34.35
N SER A 354 1.89 29.29 35.34
CA SER A 354 2.52 28.19 36.08
C SER A 354 3.21 27.14 35.18
N GLY A 355 3.88 27.61 34.12
CA GLY A 355 4.57 26.75 33.15
C GLY A 355 3.64 25.96 32.23
N GLN A 356 2.36 26.35 32.15
CA GLN A 356 1.36 25.71 31.29
C GLN A 356 0.82 26.71 30.27
N LEU A 357 0.85 26.33 28.99
CA LEU A 357 0.10 27.01 27.94
C LEU A 357 -1.33 26.49 27.94
N LYS A 358 -2.30 27.37 28.18
CA LYS A 358 -3.72 27.04 28.02
C LYS A 358 -4.13 27.23 26.55
N LEU A 359 -4.80 26.23 26.00
CA LEU A 359 -5.45 26.27 24.69
C LEU A 359 -6.98 26.18 24.87
N ALA A 360 -7.73 26.94 24.08
CA ALA A 360 -9.18 26.74 24.02
C ALA A 360 -9.47 25.39 23.38
N GLY A 361 -10.47 24.66 23.89
CA GLY A 361 -10.85 23.35 23.33
C GLY A 361 -11.32 23.47 21.87
N GLU A 362 -11.97 24.59 21.51
CA GLU A 362 -12.34 24.91 20.12
C GLU A 362 -11.12 25.02 19.20
N ASP A 363 -10.02 25.62 19.66
CA ASP A 363 -8.79 25.69 18.87
C ASP A 363 -8.18 24.30 18.69
N VAL A 364 -8.21 23.48 19.74
CA VAL A 364 -7.74 22.08 19.66
C VAL A 364 -8.61 21.27 18.69
N ALA A 365 -9.93 21.43 18.73
CA ALA A 365 -10.85 20.79 17.80
C ALA A 365 -10.53 21.13 16.34
N ARG A 366 -10.24 22.41 16.03
CA ARG A 366 -9.85 22.85 14.68
C ARG A 366 -8.62 22.13 14.13
N PHE A 367 -7.74 21.59 14.96
CA PHE A 367 -6.59 20.80 14.49
C PHE A 367 -7.01 19.43 13.92
N PHE A 368 -8.11 18.87 14.41
CA PHE A 368 -8.65 17.58 13.99
C PHE A 368 -9.64 17.71 12.82
N GLU A 369 -10.41 18.81 12.74
CA GLU A 369 -11.49 18.97 11.74
C GLU A 369 -11.05 18.68 10.29
N PRO A 370 -9.89 19.13 9.78
CA PRO A 370 -9.51 18.81 8.40
C PRO A 370 -9.32 17.30 8.15
N SER A 371 -8.94 16.53 9.17
CA SER A 371 -8.89 15.07 9.06
C SER A 371 -10.29 14.46 9.02
N VAL A 372 -11.24 14.99 9.82
CA VAL A 372 -12.64 14.54 9.85
C VAL A 372 -13.30 14.75 8.48
N GLU A 373 -13.18 15.95 7.92
CA GLU A 373 -13.81 16.32 6.65
C GLU A 373 -13.28 15.48 5.48
N GLU A 374 -11.97 15.23 5.41
CA GLU A 374 -11.37 14.44 4.33
C GLU A 374 -11.72 12.95 4.42
N ILE A 375 -11.90 12.42 5.64
CA ILE A 375 -12.41 11.06 5.85
C ILE A 375 -13.86 10.98 5.37
N ALA A 376 -14.69 11.96 5.73
CA ALA A 376 -16.08 12.01 5.31
C ALA A 376 -16.23 12.16 3.78
N GLU A 377 -15.42 13.01 3.15
CA GLU A 377 -15.40 13.17 1.70
C GLU A 377 -14.97 11.87 1.00
N ALA A 378 -13.92 11.20 1.48
CA ALA A 378 -13.46 9.93 0.93
C ALA A 378 -14.52 8.82 1.09
N PHE A 379 -15.20 8.80 2.23
CA PHE A 379 -16.30 7.88 2.52
C PHE A 379 -17.46 8.07 1.53
N GLU A 380 -17.94 9.30 1.37
CA GLU A 380 -19.01 9.64 0.43
C GLU A 380 -18.64 9.32 -1.02
N LYS A 381 -17.38 9.52 -1.39
CA LYS A 381 -16.89 9.15 -2.71
C LYS A 381 -16.99 7.65 -2.95
N GLN A 382 -16.64 6.80 -1.98
CA GLN A 382 -16.78 5.35 -2.12
C GLN A 382 -18.25 4.95 -2.22
N ARG A 383 -19.14 5.52 -1.38
CA ARG A 383 -20.59 5.28 -1.46
C ARG A 383 -21.18 5.59 -2.84
N LYS A 384 -20.76 6.70 -3.46
CA LYS A 384 -21.29 7.13 -4.77
C LYS A 384 -20.84 6.25 -5.93
N VAL A 385 -19.72 5.54 -5.80
CA VAL A 385 -19.13 4.75 -6.89
C VAL A 385 -19.61 3.30 -6.87
N THR A 386 -20.03 2.78 -5.71
CA THR A 386 -20.58 1.43 -5.61
C THR A 386 -22.11 1.43 -5.76
N ALA A 387 -22.66 0.38 -6.37
CA ALA A 387 -24.09 0.10 -6.35
C ALA A 387 -24.53 -0.62 -5.06
N THR A 388 -23.59 -1.23 -4.33
CA THR A 388 -23.87 -1.97 -3.10
C THR A 388 -24.04 -1.00 -1.91
N PRO A 389 -25.17 -1.01 -1.21
CA PRO A 389 -25.38 -0.16 -0.03
C PRO A 389 -24.37 -0.47 1.08
N ILE A 390 -23.68 0.57 1.59
CA ILE A 390 -22.73 0.42 2.72
C ILE A 390 -23.47 0.71 4.03
N LYS A 391 -23.54 -0.29 4.93
CA LYS A 391 -24.25 -0.20 6.23
C LYS A 391 -23.33 -0.21 7.44
N TYR A 392 -22.09 -0.66 7.28
CA TYR A 392 -21.11 -0.76 8.37
C TYR A 392 -19.81 -0.06 8.01
N ALA A 393 -19.25 0.66 8.98
CA ALA A 393 -17.91 1.25 8.88
C ALA A 393 -17.07 0.82 10.08
N PHE A 394 -15.87 0.30 9.85
CA PHE A 394 -14.93 -0.06 10.90
C PHE A 394 -13.77 0.94 10.96
N LEU A 395 -13.69 1.69 12.05
CA LEU A 395 -12.60 2.63 12.31
C LEU A 395 -11.48 1.91 13.09
N VAL A 396 -10.33 1.73 12.43
CA VAL A 396 -9.16 1.01 12.95
C VAL A 396 -7.88 1.82 12.77
N GLY A 397 -6.74 1.29 13.22
CA GLY A 397 -5.46 1.99 13.21
C GLY A 397 -5.22 2.81 14.48
N GLY A 398 -4.01 3.38 14.60
CA GLY A 398 -3.59 4.08 15.83
C GLY A 398 -4.35 5.39 16.10
N TYR A 399 -4.79 6.09 15.05
CA TYR A 399 -5.54 7.34 15.19
C TYR A 399 -7.02 7.10 15.55
N ALA A 400 -7.56 5.90 15.25
CA ALA A 400 -8.90 5.48 15.69
C ALA A 400 -9.07 5.47 17.22
N ALA A 401 -7.97 5.39 17.98
CA ALA A 401 -8.00 5.51 19.43
C ALA A 401 -8.44 6.91 19.92
N SER A 402 -8.42 7.93 19.06
CA SER A 402 -8.91 9.27 19.41
C SER A 402 -10.42 9.26 19.62
N ASP A 403 -10.85 9.55 20.85
CA ASP A 403 -12.27 9.70 21.18
C ASP A 403 -12.92 10.89 20.47
N PHE A 404 -12.17 11.98 20.27
CA PHE A 404 -12.65 13.12 19.49
C PHE A 404 -12.92 12.72 18.03
N LEU A 405 -11.96 12.09 17.35
CA LEU A 405 -12.14 11.65 15.96
C LEU A 405 -13.36 10.75 15.80
N TYR A 406 -13.48 9.73 16.66
CA TYR A 406 -14.60 8.79 16.62
C TYR A 406 -15.95 9.50 16.77
N ARG A 407 -16.12 10.35 17.80
CA ARG A 407 -17.38 11.07 18.02
C ARG A 407 -17.70 12.06 16.91
N ARG A 408 -16.69 12.75 16.38
CA ARG A 408 -16.89 13.70 15.27
C ARG A 408 -17.34 12.98 14.01
N LEU A 409 -16.73 11.84 13.66
CA LEU A 409 -17.18 11.02 12.53
C LEU A 409 -18.58 10.45 12.77
N GLN A 410 -18.86 9.93 13.96
CA GLN A 410 -20.18 9.38 14.32
C GLN A 410 -21.32 10.41 14.16
N ASN A 411 -21.05 11.68 14.48
CA ASN A 411 -22.03 12.77 14.38
C ASN A 411 -21.97 13.53 13.04
N HIS A 412 -21.08 13.13 12.13
CA HIS A 412 -20.93 13.80 10.83
C HIS A 412 -22.01 13.29 9.86
N LEU A 413 -22.61 14.19 9.08
CA LEU A 413 -23.75 13.88 8.19
C LEU A 413 -23.47 12.71 7.23
N ALA A 414 -22.24 12.60 6.72
CA ALA A 414 -21.82 11.49 5.88
C ALA A 414 -22.04 10.10 6.53
N PHE A 415 -21.98 9.99 7.86
CA PHE A 415 -22.08 8.73 8.61
C PHE A 415 -23.43 8.55 9.31
N SER A 416 -24.46 9.37 9.02
CA SER A 416 -25.73 9.34 9.73
C SER A 416 -26.51 8.03 9.56
N ASP A 417 -26.38 7.38 8.41
CA ASP A 417 -27.23 6.26 7.99
C ASP A 417 -26.54 4.89 8.09
N LEU A 418 -25.51 4.77 8.96
CA LEU A 418 -24.71 3.55 9.10
C LEU A 418 -24.22 3.29 10.53
N HIS A 419 -23.77 2.06 10.78
CA HIS A 419 -23.15 1.67 12.04
C HIS A 419 -21.63 1.87 12.00
N LEU A 420 -21.14 2.93 12.64
CA LEU A 420 -19.71 3.17 12.84
C LEU A 420 -19.21 2.38 14.05
N CYS A 421 -18.36 1.41 13.81
CA CYS A 421 -17.80 0.51 14.78
C CYS A 421 -16.32 0.82 15.03
N ARG A 422 -15.91 0.86 16.29
CA ARG A 422 -14.50 0.89 16.70
C ARG A 422 -14.18 -0.39 17.48
N PRO A 423 -13.45 -1.36 16.89
CA PRO A 423 -13.17 -2.64 17.53
C PRO A 423 -12.51 -2.49 18.91
N ALA A 424 -12.98 -3.25 19.90
CA ALA A 424 -12.51 -3.16 21.29
C ALA A 424 -11.11 -3.75 21.51
N SER A 425 -10.70 -4.71 20.67
CA SER A 425 -9.37 -5.33 20.73
C SER A 425 -8.30 -4.39 20.19
N HIS A 426 -7.17 -4.25 20.90
CA HIS A 426 -5.96 -3.48 20.55
C HIS A 426 -5.81 -3.12 19.05
N VAL A 427 -6.52 -2.07 18.59
CA VAL A 427 -6.56 -1.62 17.18
C VAL A 427 -5.17 -1.28 16.63
N ASN A 428 -4.22 -1.02 17.52
CA ASN A 428 -2.82 -0.79 17.18
C ASN A 428 -2.17 -2.02 16.52
N LYS A 429 -2.69 -3.25 16.67
CA LYS A 429 -2.13 -4.49 16.07
C LYS A 429 -2.83 -4.90 14.77
N ALA A 430 -3.88 -4.16 14.37
CA ALA A 430 -4.80 -4.59 13.33
C ALA A 430 -4.10 -4.95 12.02
N VAL A 431 -3.23 -4.06 11.53
CA VAL A 431 -2.53 -4.24 10.26
C VAL A 431 -1.57 -5.44 10.28
N ALA A 432 -0.75 -5.61 11.32
CA ALA A 432 0.21 -6.71 11.37
C ALA A 432 -0.48 -8.08 11.50
N ASP A 433 -1.48 -8.20 12.38
CA ASP A 433 -2.23 -9.45 12.56
C ASP A 433 -3.06 -9.77 11.31
N GLY A 434 -3.72 -8.76 10.76
CA GLY A 434 -4.45 -8.85 9.50
C GLY A 434 -3.58 -9.28 8.33
N ALA A 435 -2.33 -8.84 8.28
CA ALA A 435 -1.37 -9.23 7.24
C ALA A 435 -0.92 -10.70 7.35
N VAL A 436 -0.81 -11.25 8.56
CA VAL A 436 -0.61 -12.69 8.73
C VAL A 436 -1.86 -13.45 8.29
N SER A 437 -3.06 -12.96 8.64
CA SER A 437 -4.32 -13.54 8.18
C SER A 437 -4.48 -13.48 6.66
N PHE A 438 -4.04 -12.42 5.99
CA PHE A 438 -4.02 -12.33 4.54
C PHE A 438 -3.29 -13.53 3.92
N TYR A 439 -2.08 -13.80 4.40
CA TYR A 439 -1.27 -14.92 3.91
C TYR A 439 -1.87 -16.30 4.22
N ILE A 440 -2.62 -16.44 5.31
CA ILE A 440 -3.18 -17.74 5.71
C ILE A 440 -4.55 -17.97 5.07
N ASP A 441 -5.43 -16.97 5.14
CA ASP A 441 -6.87 -17.11 4.94
C ASP A 441 -7.34 -16.65 3.55
N HIS A 442 -6.57 -15.81 2.83
CA HIS A 442 -6.85 -15.36 1.45
C HIS A 442 -8.32 -14.95 1.19
N LEU A 443 -8.88 -14.13 2.06
CA LEU A 443 -10.32 -13.80 2.08
C LEU A 443 -10.74 -12.92 0.89
N VAL A 444 -9.88 -12.00 0.43
CA VAL A 444 -10.20 -11.10 -0.69
C VAL A 444 -9.87 -11.76 -2.02
N THR A 445 -10.89 -11.97 -2.85
CA THR A 445 -10.75 -12.73 -4.12
C THR A 445 -10.82 -11.86 -5.37
N SER A 446 -11.27 -10.62 -5.23
CA SER A 446 -11.30 -9.66 -6.32
C SER A 446 -11.09 -8.23 -5.85
N ARG A 447 -10.47 -7.43 -6.70
CA ARG A 447 -10.07 -6.04 -6.45
C ARG A 447 -10.65 -5.11 -7.50
N THR A 448 -10.87 -3.85 -7.17
CA THR A 448 -11.33 -2.85 -8.14
C THR A 448 -10.16 -2.02 -8.66
N SER A 449 -9.99 -1.97 -9.98
CA SER A 449 -8.90 -1.20 -10.59
C SER A 449 -9.01 0.29 -10.25
N ARG A 450 -7.97 0.85 -9.62
CA ARG A 450 -7.98 2.25 -9.16
C ARG A 450 -7.77 3.25 -10.29
N PHE A 451 -7.08 2.83 -11.34
CA PHE A 451 -6.68 3.65 -12.47
C PHE A 451 -6.89 2.90 -13.80
N THR A 452 -6.83 3.65 -14.89
CA THR A 452 -6.78 3.03 -16.22
C THR A 452 -5.33 2.74 -16.56
N TYR A 453 -4.97 1.47 -16.76
CA TYR A 453 -3.63 1.03 -17.11
C TYR A 453 -3.54 0.70 -18.60
N GLY A 454 -2.41 1.06 -19.20
CA GLY A 454 -2.24 0.91 -20.64
C GLY A 454 -0.83 1.26 -21.11
N ILE A 455 -0.69 1.44 -22.42
CA ILE A 455 0.59 1.77 -23.04
C ILE A 455 0.46 2.99 -23.95
N LYS A 456 1.59 3.70 -24.14
CA LYS A 456 1.70 4.69 -25.20
C LYS A 456 1.70 3.98 -26.55
N CYS A 457 0.87 4.44 -27.49
CA CYS A 457 0.77 3.90 -28.83
C CYS A 457 0.73 5.01 -29.89
N ARG A 458 0.61 4.59 -31.14
CA ARG A 458 0.28 5.46 -32.28
C ARG A 458 -1.02 4.94 -32.87
N HIS A 459 -1.91 5.85 -33.28
CA HIS A 459 -3.15 5.47 -33.97
C HIS A 459 -2.99 5.71 -35.48
N TYR A 460 -3.66 4.90 -36.30
CA TYR A 460 -3.78 5.19 -37.73
C TYR A 460 -4.44 6.56 -37.91
N TYR A 461 -3.93 7.37 -38.83
CA TYR A 461 -4.58 8.64 -39.14
C TYR A 461 -5.89 8.40 -39.90
N ASP A 462 -7.01 8.84 -39.33
CA ASP A 462 -8.31 8.82 -39.97
C ASP A 462 -8.78 10.27 -40.17
N PRO A 463 -8.84 10.78 -41.41
CA PRO A 463 -9.27 12.15 -41.68
C PRO A 463 -10.77 12.38 -41.38
N SER A 464 -11.56 11.36 -41.11
CA SER A 464 -12.97 11.51 -40.71
C SER A 464 -13.15 11.87 -39.23
N LEU A 465 -12.09 11.70 -38.42
CA LEU A 465 -12.14 11.97 -36.99
C LEU A 465 -11.60 13.37 -36.66
N ALA A 466 -12.41 14.21 -36.04
CA ALA A 466 -12.04 15.57 -35.66
C ALA A 466 -10.77 15.62 -34.78
N GLU A 467 -10.64 14.71 -33.81
CA GLU A 467 -9.45 14.63 -32.95
C GLU A 467 -8.15 14.30 -33.72
N HIS A 468 -8.26 13.58 -34.85
CA HIS A 468 -7.11 13.30 -35.71
C HIS A 468 -6.78 14.52 -36.56
N GLN A 469 -7.79 15.23 -37.08
CA GLN A 469 -7.59 16.49 -37.81
C GLN A 469 -6.90 17.56 -36.95
N GLU A 470 -7.27 17.70 -35.68
CA GLU A 470 -6.59 18.58 -34.72
C GLU A 470 -5.08 18.27 -34.62
N ARG A 471 -4.70 17.02 -34.84
CA ARG A 471 -3.33 16.50 -34.74
C ARG A 471 -2.66 16.31 -36.10
N GLU A 472 -3.24 16.85 -37.18
CA GLU A 472 -2.79 16.61 -38.55
C GLU A 472 -1.31 16.98 -38.75
N GLN A 473 -0.87 18.08 -38.13
CA GLN A 473 0.52 18.57 -38.21
C GLN A 473 1.53 17.69 -37.46
N THR A 474 1.06 16.75 -36.63
CA THR A 474 1.90 15.83 -35.86
C THR A 474 2.04 14.45 -36.51
N ARG A 475 1.38 14.21 -37.65
CA ARG A 475 1.41 12.93 -38.36
C ARG A 475 2.85 12.48 -38.62
N CYS A 476 3.06 11.19 -38.51
CA CYS A 476 4.32 10.54 -38.83
C CYS A 476 4.06 9.27 -39.64
N SER A 477 5.00 8.90 -40.52
CA SER A 477 4.96 7.60 -41.19
C SER A 477 5.63 6.55 -40.32
N ASP A 478 5.03 5.37 -40.21
CA ASP A 478 5.70 4.22 -39.63
C ASP A 478 6.55 3.48 -40.68
N PRO A 479 7.40 2.52 -40.29
CA PRO A 479 8.23 1.76 -41.25
C PRO A 479 7.44 0.99 -42.31
N SER A 480 6.19 0.61 -42.04
CA SER A 480 5.31 -0.01 -43.03
C SER A 480 4.79 0.98 -44.09
N GLY A 481 5.00 2.28 -43.88
CA GLY A 481 4.56 3.37 -44.76
C GLY A 481 3.16 3.89 -44.43
N ASN A 482 2.56 3.43 -43.33
CA ASN A 482 1.26 3.90 -42.89
C ASN A 482 1.36 5.26 -42.19
N THR A 483 0.38 6.13 -42.41
CA THR A 483 0.28 7.42 -41.73
C THR A 483 -0.32 7.25 -40.35
N MET A 484 0.42 7.66 -39.33
CA MET A 484 0.09 7.48 -37.91
C MET A 484 0.06 8.83 -37.18
N VAL A 485 -0.75 8.91 -36.12
CA VAL A 485 -0.78 10.02 -35.17
C VAL A 485 -0.06 9.61 -33.89
N PRO A 486 0.96 10.36 -33.43
CA PRO A 486 1.70 10.06 -32.21
C PRO A 486 0.89 10.41 -30.95
N ASN A 487 1.44 10.06 -29.77
CA ASN A 487 0.86 10.37 -28.45
C ASN A 487 -0.51 9.74 -28.17
N GLY A 488 -0.85 8.65 -28.85
CA GLY A 488 -1.98 7.80 -28.49
C GLY A 488 -1.74 7.06 -27.17
N PHE A 489 -2.82 6.68 -26.52
CA PHE A 489 -2.83 5.82 -25.35
C PHE A 489 -3.85 4.70 -25.56
N PHE A 490 -3.42 3.47 -25.35
CA PHE A 490 -4.28 2.30 -25.43
C PHE A 490 -4.57 1.77 -24.04
N SER A 491 -5.84 1.81 -23.63
CA SER A 491 -6.31 1.29 -22.35
C SER A 491 -6.39 -0.24 -22.39
N ILE A 492 -5.70 -0.92 -21.48
CA ILE A 492 -5.69 -2.39 -21.34
C ILE A 492 -6.60 -2.83 -20.18
N LEU A 493 -6.53 -2.12 -19.05
CA LEU A 493 -7.37 -2.32 -17.87
C LEU A 493 -7.96 -0.97 -17.48
N ILE A 494 -9.29 -0.86 -17.43
CA ILE A 494 -10.00 0.40 -17.18
C ILE A 494 -10.24 0.57 -15.68
N LYS A 495 -10.18 1.81 -15.19
CA LYS A 495 -10.57 2.18 -13.82
C LYS A 495 -11.98 1.69 -13.48
N GLY A 496 -12.17 1.20 -12.26
CA GLY A 496 -13.45 0.72 -11.74
C GLY A 496 -13.78 -0.71 -12.12
N ILE A 497 -13.01 -1.36 -13.00
CA ILE A 497 -13.22 -2.79 -13.32
C ILE A 497 -12.81 -3.64 -12.13
N GLN A 498 -13.71 -4.52 -11.69
CA GLN A 498 -13.43 -5.57 -10.72
C GLN A 498 -12.64 -6.70 -11.39
N VAL A 499 -11.54 -7.11 -10.77
CA VAL A 499 -10.56 -8.05 -11.29
C VAL A 499 -10.38 -9.18 -10.29
N SER A 500 -10.56 -10.42 -10.74
CA SER A 500 -10.26 -11.60 -9.91
C SER A 500 -8.75 -11.89 -9.86
N GLU A 501 -8.30 -12.63 -8.84
CA GLU A 501 -6.88 -12.91 -8.60
C GLU A 501 -6.12 -13.46 -9.84
N GLN A 502 -6.79 -14.31 -10.62
CA GLN A 502 -6.19 -15.05 -11.73
C GLN A 502 -6.46 -14.43 -13.11
N GLN A 503 -7.17 -13.29 -13.16
CA GLN A 503 -7.58 -12.70 -14.43
C GLN A 503 -6.42 -12.01 -15.16
N GLU A 504 -6.16 -12.46 -16.39
CA GLU A 504 -5.21 -11.85 -17.33
C GLU A 504 -5.95 -10.85 -18.24
N PHE A 505 -5.41 -9.63 -18.38
CA PHE A 505 -5.80 -8.67 -19.42
C PHE A 505 -4.76 -8.66 -20.52
N ARG A 506 -5.09 -9.27 -21.66
CA ARG A 506 -4.18 -9.44 -22.80
C ARG A 506 -4.61 -8.56 -23.96
N GLN A 507 -3.68 -7.76 -24.49
CA GLN A 507 -3.92 -6.93 -25.68
C GLN A 507 -2.78 -7.09 -26.70
N PRO A 508 -3.12 -7.34 -27.99
CA PRO A 508 -2.13 -7.52 -29.04
C PRO A 508 -1.61 -6.17 -29.57
N PHE A 509 -0.32 -6.10 -29.87
CA PHE A 509 0.34 -4.95 -30.49
C PHE A 509 1.35 -5.40 -31.54
N VAL A 510 1.59 -4.51 -32.50
CA VAL A 510 2.56 -4.73 -33.59
C VAL A 510 3.67 -3.71 -33.48
N ILE A 511 4.92 -4.18 -33.53
CA ILE A 511 6.11 -3.31 -33.56
C ILE A 511 6.76 -3.43 -34.93
N ASN A 512 6.82 -2.32 -35.66
CA ASN A 512 7.47 -2.21 -36.95
C ASN A 512 8.81 -1.47 -36.82
N ARG A 513 9.89 -2.00 -37.41
CA ARG A 513 11.22 -1.36 -37.45
C ARG A 513 11.88 -1.54 -38.82
N GLY A 514 12.87 -0.71 -39.13
CA GLY A 514 13.56 -0.72 -40.43
C GLY A 514 14.59 -1.85 -40.55
N SER A 515 15.20 -2.24 -39.44
CA SER A 515 16.22 -3.29 -39.39
C SER A 515 15.91 -4.36 -38.33
N PRO A 516 16.24 -5.65 -38.58
CA PRO A 516 16.12 -6.72 -37.58
C PRO A 516 16.97 -6.45 -36.34
N SER A 517 18.12 -5.78 -36.49
CA SER A 517 19.04 -5.47 -35.39
C SER A 517 18.42 -4.57 -34.32
N GLU A 518 17.34 -3.86 -34.65
CA GLU A 518 16.62 -3.04 -33.69
C GLU A 518 15.76 -3.89 -32.75
N PHE A 519 15.41 -5.14 -33.08
CA PHE A 519 14.64 -6.05 -32.23
C PHE A 519 15.51 -6.84 -31.23
N THR A 520 16.67 -6.34 -30.82
CA THR A 520 17.47 -6.97 -29.74
C THR A 520 16.71 -6.96 -28.42
N SER A 521 16.05 -5.85 -28.10
CA SER A 521 15.11 -5.74 -27.00
C SER A 521 13.84 -4.99 -27.38
N VAL A 522 12.74 -5.38 -26.74
CA VAL A 522 11.47 -4.66 -26.77
C VAL A 522 11.21 -4.09 -25.39
N GLU A 523 11.02 -2.77 -25.31
CA GLU A 523 10.76 -2.06 -24.07
C GLU A 523 9.39 -1.39 -24.12
N ILE A 524 8.52 -1.73 -23.17
CA ILE A 524 7.16 -1.20 -23.12
C ILE A 524 6.91 -0.56 -21.76
N PRO A 525 6.84 0.78 -21.69
CA PRO A 525 6.38 1.48 -20.52
C PRO A 525 4.90 1.18 -20.25
N ILE A 526 4.59 0.68 -19.06
CA ILE A 526 3.21 0.57 -18.57
C ILE A 526 2.87 1.86 -17.83
N LEU A 527 1.77 2.48 -18.23
CA LEU A 527 1.32 3.76 -17.70
C LEU A 527 0.00 3.58 -16.96
N ALA A 528 -0.16 4.31 -15.86
CA ALA A 528 -1.43 4.53 -15.20
C ALA A 528 -1.94 5.93 -15.54
N TYR A 529 -3.17 6.02 -16.01
CA TYR A 529 -3.90 7.25 -16.22
C TYR A 529 -4.77 7.56 -14.99
N ARG A 530 -4.56 8.74 -14.41
CA ARG A 530 -5.15 9.19 -13.14
C ARG A 530 -6.16 10.34 -13.29
N GLY A 531 -6.53 10.68 -14.53
CA GLY A 531 -7.45 11.77 -14.82
C GLY A 531 -8.92 11.36 -14.73
N THR A 532 -9.79 12.18 -15.31
CA THR A 532 -11.26 12.03 -15.20
C THR A 532 -11.91 11.35 -16.40
N LEU A 533 -11.20 11.21 -17.52
CA LEU A 533 -11.72 10.55 -18.72
C LEU A 533 -11.91 9.05 -18.47
N LEU A 534 -13.10 8.54 -18.78
CA LEU A 534 -13.37 7.10 -18.64
C LEU A 534 -12.51 6.26 -19.58
N GLN A 535 -12.30 6.76 -20.80
CA GLN A 535 -11.47 6.14 -21.84
C GLN A 535 -10.52 7.18 -22.44
N PRO A 536 -9.34 7.38 -21.83
CA PRO A 536 -8.32 8.24 -22.41
C PRO A 536 -7.80 7.64 -23.72
N THR A 537 -7.86 8.41 -24.82
CA THR A 537 -7.30 8.01 -26.13
C THR A 537 -5.98 8.72 -26.42
N TRP A 538 -5.81 9.94 -25.90
CA TRP A 538 -4.66 10.78 -26.20
C TRP A 538 -3.94 11.25 -24.95
N MET A 539 -2.62 11.13 -24.97
CA MET A 539 -1.78 11.52 -23.84
C MET A 539 -1.60 13.05 -23.72
N ASP A 540 -1.80 13.80 -24.80
CA ASP A 540 -1.56 15.24 -24.84
C ASP A 540 -2.69 16.07 -24.19
N LYS A 541 -3.92 15.55 -24.13
CA LYS A 541 -5.07 16.23 -23.48
C LYS A 541 -4.87 16.41 -21.98
N GLU A 542 -4.34 15.39 -21.31
CA GLU A 542 -4.20 15.33 -19.85
C GLU A 542 -2.83 14.77 -19.45
N ALA A 543 -1.77 15.30 -20.07
CA ALA A 543 -0.40 14.78 -19.94
C ALA A 543 0.08 14.64 -18.49
N ALA A 544 -0.31 15.56 -17.60
CA ALA A 544 0.05 15.54 -16.18
C ALA A 544 -0.53 14.35 -15.40
N PHE A 545 -1.55 13.67 -15.94
CA PHE A 545 -2.25 12.58 -15.28
C PHE A 545 -1.71 11.19 -15.65
N PHE A 546 -0.70 11.10 -16.52
CA PHE A 546 -0.05 9.84 -16.86
C PHE A 546 1.19 9.60 -15.99
N THR A 547 1.19 8.50 -15.25
CA THR A 547 2.33 8.08 -14.44
C THR A 547 2.89 6.77 -14.98
N LYS A 548 4.20 6.72 -15.23
CA LYS A 548 4.88 5.47 -15.58
C LYS A 548 5.00 4.56 -14.37
N MET A 549 4.37 3.39 -14.43
CA MET A 549 4.40 2.38 -13.36
C MET A 549 5.66 1.54 -13.45
N CYS A 550 5.97 1.05 -14.65
CA CYS A 550 7.17 0.25 -14.93
C CYS A 550 7.53 0.26 -16.43
N THR A 551 8.66 -0.37 -16.77
CA THR A 551 8.95 -0.81 -18.14
C THR A 551 9.09 -2.32 -18.14
N VAL A 552 8.35 -2.99 -19.02
CA VAL A 552 8.60 -4.40 -19.33
C VAL A 552 9.67 -4.45 -20.42
N ILE A 553 10.76 -5.17 -20.16
CA ILE A 553 11.88 -5.34 -21.09
C ILE A 553 11.90 -6.81 -21.51
N ALA A 554 11.76 -7.06 -22.81
CA ALA A 554 11.87 -8.39 -23.40
C ALA A 554 13.14 -8.50 -24.22
N ASP A 555 13.98 -9.50 -23.93
CA ASP A 555 15.09 -9.88 -24.80
C ASP A 555 14.52 -10.68 -25.99
N THR A 556 14.52 -10.04 -27.16
CA THR A 556 14.00 -10.58 -28.41
C THR A 556 15.13 -10.89 -29.40
N SER A 557 16.39 -10.88 -28.96
CA SER A 557 17.57 -11.10 -29.81
C SER A 557 17.53 -12.40 -30.61
N LYS A 558 16.94 -13.46 -30.04
CA LYS A 558 16.78 -14.77 -30.72
C LYS A 558 15.80 -14.73 -31.89
N LEU A 559 14.86 -13.79 -31.92
CA LEU A 559 13.90 -13.66 -33.01
C LEU A 559 14.52 -13.10 -34.29
N ILE A 560 15.56 -12.28 -34.15
CA ILE A 560 16.21 -11.53 -35.24
C ILE A 560 16.53 -12.43 -36.43
N GLN A 561 17.05 -13.64 -36.16
CA GLN A 561 17.47 -14.60 -37.19
C GLN A 561 16.28 -15.24 -37.95
N SER A 562 15.08 -15.18 -37.39
CA SER A 562 13.85 -15.77 -37.95
C SER A 562 12.93 -14.75 -38.61
N MET A 563 13.25 -13.44 -38.53
CA MET A 563 12.40 -12.39 -39.10
C MET A 563 12.53 -12.35 -40.62
N SER A 564 11.39 -12.18 -41.31
CA SER A 564 11.34 -12.02 -42.76
C SER A 564 11.10 -10.55 -43.14
N PRO A 565 11.77 -10.03 -44.18
CA PRO A 565 11.54 -8.68 -44.67
C PRO A 565 10.14 -8.55 -45.28
N LEU A 566 9.49 -7.41 -45.03
CA LEU A 566 8.18 -7.04 -45.57
C LEU A 566 8.31 -5.78 -46.44
N PRO A 567 7.58 -5.68 -47.56
CA PRO A 567 7.61 -4.51 -48.43
C PRO A 567 6.86 -3.32 -47.80
N SER A 568 7.48 -2.14 -47.76
CA SER A 568 6.86 -0.90 -47.27
C SER A 568 6.03 -0.20 -48.35
N LEU A 569 4.92 0.45 -47.97
CA LEU A 569 4.04 1.21 -48.89
C LEU A 569 4.76 2.40 -49.56
N THR A 570 5.78 2.94 -48.91
CA THR A 570 6.59 4.06 -49.43
C THR A 570 7.85 3.60 -50.16
N GLY A 571 7.99 2.30 -50.41
CA GLY A 571 9.20 1.67 -50.93
C GLY A 571 10.21 1.31 -49.82
N GLY A 572 11.03 0.29 -50.08
CA GLY A 572 11.97 -0.26 -49.11
C GLY A 572 11.42 -1.49 -48.37
N ILE A 573 12.16 -1.94 -47.35
CA ILE A 573 11.84 -3.10 -46.54
C ILE A 573 11.68 -2.70 -45.06
N TYR A 574 10.80 -3.39 -44.35
CA TYR A 574 10.66 -3.29 -42.90
C TYR A 574 10.46 -4.67 -42.29
N TYR A 575 10.50 -4.74 -40.97
CA TYR A 575 10.29 -5.96 -40.20
C TYR A 575 9.25 -5.71 -39.13
N SER A 576 8.46 -6.73 -38.82
CA SER A 576 7.34 -6.65 -37.89
C SER A 576 7.43 -7.73 -36.82
N LEU A 577 7.03 -7.38 -35.60
CA LEU A 577 6.91 -8.30 -34.48
C LEU A 577 5.56 -8.14 -33.81
N ASP A 578 4.79 -9.23 -33.80
CA ASP A 578 3.55 -9.34 -33.03
C ASP A 578 3.87 -9.68 -31.57
N ILE A 579 3.34 -8.89 -30.67
CA ILE A 579 3.45 -9.09 -29.23
C ILE A 579 2.07 -8.98 -28.57
N ASP A 580 1.93 -9.62 -27.42
CA ASP A 580 0.84 -9.35 -26.49
C ASP A 580 1.43 -8.66 -25.26
N VAL A 581 0.82 -7.54 -24.85
CA VAL A 581 1.03 -6.98 -23.51
C VAL A 581 -0.03 -7.55 -22.59
N ILE A 582 0.41 -8.14 -21.49
CA ILE A 582 -0.45 -8.83 -20.52
C ILE A 582 -0.32 -8.13 -19.18
N LEU A 583 -1.45 -7.73 -18.59
CA LEU A 583 -1.53 -7.22 -17.23
C LEU A 583 -2.21 -8.25 -16.33
N LEU A 584 -1.64 -8.44 -15.15
CA LEU A 584 -2.17 -9.25 -14.04
C LEU A 584 -2.37 -8.31 -12.85
N PHE A 585 -3.62 -8.12 -12.43
CA PHE A 585 -4.00 -7.16 -11.39
C PHE A 585 -4.75 -7.81 -10.21
N GLY A 586 -4.77 -9.13 -10.16
CA GLY A 586 -5.53 -9.86 -9.16
C GLY A 586 -4.98 -9.81 -7.72
N LEU A 587 -3.72 -9.38 -7.55
CA LEU A 587 -3.06 -9.18 -6.26
C LEU A 587 -2.85 -7.68 -5.99
N THR A 588 -2.29 -7.35 -4.84
CA THR A 588 -1.92 -5.98 -4.42
C THR A 588 -0.90 -5.29 -5.33
N GLU A 589 -0.17 -6.06 -6.13
CA GLU A 589 0.78 -5.57 -7.12
C GLU A 589 0.30 -5.82 -8.54
N LEU A 590 0.38 -4.78 -9.37
CA LEU A 590 0.28 -4.93 -10.83
C LEU A 590 1.53 -5.67 -11.35
N LYS A 591 1.31 -6.78 -12.05
CA LYS A 591 2.37 -7.45 -12.83
C LYS A 591 2.11 -7.23 -14.31
N ALA A 592 3.18 -7.05 -15.08
CA ALA A 592 3.10 -6.84 -16.51
C ALA A 592 4.06 -7.77 -17.25
N GLN A 593 3.61 -8.31 -18.37
CA GLN A 593 4.39 -9.24 -19.19
C GLN A 593 4.24 -8.87 -20.66
N ILE A 594 5.29 -9.22 -21.42
CA ILE A 594 5.21 -9.27 -22.88
C ILE A 594 5.31 -10.74 -23.26
N SER A 595 4.42 -11.19 -24.14
CA SER A 595 4.55 -12.50 -24.78
C SER A 595 4.56 -12.35 -26.29
N TRP A 596 5.31 -13.20 -26.96
CA TRP A 596 5.37 -13.25 -28.42
C TRP A 596 5.41 -14.69 -28.88
N LYS A 597 5.09 -14.92 -30.15
CA LYS A 597 5.17 -16.25 -30.77
C LYS A 597 6.54 -16.41 -31.39
N HIS A 598 7.21 -17.52 -31.07
CA HIS A 598 8.44 -17.94 -31.72
C HIS A 598 8.18 -19.25 -32.49
N MET A 599 8.40 -19.24 -33.81
CA MET A 599 8.42 -20.48 -34.59
C MET A 599 9.76 -21.16 -34.39
N VAL A 600 9.80 -22.24 -33.60
CA VAL A 600 11.00 -23.08 -33.50
C VAL A 600 10.91 -24.10 -34.64
N CYS A 601 11.93 -24.15 -35.48
CA CYS A 601 12.09 -25.18 -36.50
C CYS A 601 13.08 -26.24 -35.99
N PRO A 602 12.64 -27.27 -35.23
CA PRO A 602 13.41 -28.50 -35.20
C PRO A 602 13.16 -29.19 -36.53
N SER A 603 14.24 -29.57 -37.21
CA SER A 603 14.18 -30.47 -38.37
C SER A 603 13.14 -31.56 -38.09
N THR A 604 12.09 -31.56 -38.92
CA THR A 604 10.90 -32.44 -38.94
C THR A 604 9.62 -32.16 -38.11
N PHE A 605 9.48 -31.13 -37.27
CA PHE A 605 8.15 -30.79 -36.70
C PHE A 605 7.94 -29.29 -36.41
N ILE A 606 6.86 -28.69 -36.92
CA ILE A 606 6.45 -27.33 -36.53
C ILE A 606 5.89 -27.38 -35.10
N ALA A 607 6.65 -26.89 -34.11
CA ALA A 607 6.18 -26.70 -32.74
C ALA A 607 6.02 -25.21 -32.43
N ARG A 608 4.85 -24.81 -31.92
CA ARG A 608 4.58 -23.45 -31.44
C ARG A 608 5.02 -23.33 -29.98
N THR A 609 5.95 -22.44 -29.69
CA THR A 609 6.43 -22.16 -28.32
C THR A 609 6.13 -20.71 -27.93
N TYR A 610 5.62 -20.53 -26.72
CA TYR A 610 5.38 -19.22 -26.11
C TYR A 610 6.52 -18.89 -25.14
N SER A 611 7.16 -17.74 -25.34
CA SER A 611 8.10 -17.20 -24.36
C SER A 611 7.37 -16.15 -23.50
N ARG A 612 7.49 -16.26 -22.17
CA ARG A 612 6.96 -15.28 -21.19
C ARG A 612 8.12 -14.68 -20.41
N ILE A 613 8.17 -13.36 -20.28
CA ILE A 613 9.08 -12.67 -19.35
C ILE A 613 8.23 -11.99 -18.27
N HIS A 614 8.52 -12.34 -17.02
CA HIS A 614 7.85 -11.80 -15.85
C HIS A 614 8.56 -10.52 -15.41
N VAL A 615 7.87 -9.39 -15.45
CA VAL A 615 8.34 -8.16 -14.82
C VAL A 615 7.28 -7.72 -13.83
N ASN A 616 7.57 -7.85 -12.54
CA ASN A 616 6.80 -7.10 -11.53
C ASN A 616 6.91 -5.63 -11.88
N ALA A 617 5.81 -4.88 -11.83
CA ALA A 617 5.80 -3.49 -12.28
C ALA A 617 6.75 -2.64 -11.42
N GLY A 618 8.03 -2.60 -11.80
CA GLY A 618 8.99 -1.78 -11.09
C GLY A 618 10.49 -2.00 -11.14
N CYS A 619 11.05 -2.79 -12.04
CA CYS A 619 12.50 -2.78 -12.17
C CYS A 619 12.97 -1.50 -12.90
N ARG A 620 13.65 -0.60 -12.18
CA ARG A 620 14.49 0.47 -12.77
C ARG A 620 15.95 0.05 -13.00
N ASN A 621 16.31 -1.18 -12.63
CA ASN A 621 17.59 -1.77 -13.01
C ASN A 621 17.35 -2.70 -14.20
N GLU A 622 18.24 -2.63 -15.20
CA GLU A 622 18.27 -3.50 -16.38
C GLU A 622 18.04 -4.96 -15.98
N VAL A 623 16.84 -5.50 -16.24
CA VAL A 623 16.61 -6.94 -16.14
C VAL A 623 16.97 -7.55 -17.50
N ARG A 624 18.23 -7.93 -17.67
CA ARG A 624 18.61 -8.91 -18.70
C ARG A 624 18.33 -10.31 -18.14
N CYS A 625 17.15 -10.85 -18.40
CA CYS A 625 16.87 -12.24 -18.07
C CYS A 625 17.46 -13.14 -19.16
N SER A 626 18.69 -13.60 -18.96
CA SER A 626 19.41 -14.49 -19.88
C SER A 626 19.36 -15.95 -19.43
N GLN A 627 18.23 -16.48 -18.94
CA GLN A 627 18.04 -17.92 -18.82
C GLN A 627 16.57 -18.28 -18.54
N LEU A 628 15.88 -18.79 -19.58
CA LEU A 628 14.65 -19.56 -19.42
C LEU A 628 15.02 -21.03 -19.61
N ARG A 629 14.73 -21.88 -18.60
CA ARG A 629 14.72 -23.33 -18.76
C ARG A 629 13.55 -23.71 -19.66
N TRP A 630 13.86 -24.54 -20.66
CA TRP A 630 12.90 -25.05 -21.63
C TRP A 630 11.89 -25.98 -20.95
N CYS A 631 10.60 -25.68 -21.07
CA CYS A 631 9.54 -26.63 -20.76
C CYS A 631 8.79 -26.94 -22.07
N CYS A 632 9.06 -28.11 -22.66
CA CYS A 632 8.30 -28.63 -23.79
C CYS A 632 7.00 -29.24 -23.28
N LEU A 633 5.87 -28.53 -23.41
CA LEU A 633 4.54 -29.10 -23.22
C LEU A 633 3.97 -29.50 -24.58
N LEU A 634 4.05 -30.79 -24.88
CA LEU A 634 3.32 -31.43 -25.97
C LEU A 634 1.86 -31.65 -25.52
N THR A 635 0.93 -30.82 -25.96
CA THR A 635 -0.51 -31.09 -25.78
C THR A 635 -1.07 -31.81 -27.00
N ARG A 636 -1.34 -33.12 -26.84
CA ARG A 636 -2.26 -33.85 -27.72
C ARG A 636 -3.68 -33.40 -27.41
N THR A 637 -4.44 -33.11 -28.47
CA THR A 637 -5.86 -32.76 -28.45
C THR A 637 -6.72 -33.91 -27.91
N SER A 638 -7.35 -33.74 -26.74
CA SER A 638 -8.71 -34.27 -26.45
C SER A 638 -9.26 -33.82 -25.08
N ARG A 639 -10.41 -33.12 -25.13
CA ARG A 639 -11.53 -33.00 -24.16
C ARG A 639 -11.27 -32.99 -22.62
N SER A 640 -11.67 -31.86 -22.01
CA SER A 640 -12.22 -31.67 -20.63
C SER A 640 -11.23 -31.72 -19.43
N PRO A 641 -11.47 -30.95 -18.35
CA PRO A 641 -10.42 -30.27 -17.60
C PRO A 641 -10.06 -30.95 -16.27
N ALA A 642 -8.77 -31.12 -16.04
CA ALA A 642 -8.17 -31.20 -14.71
C ALA A 642 -6.69 -30.86 -14.87
N SER A 643 -6.28 -29.65 -14.49
CA SER A 643 -4.88 -29.28 -14.46
C SER A 643 -4.49 -28.90 -13.04
N ILE A 644 -3.91 -29.91 -12.40
CA ILE A 644 -3.09 -29.85 -11.19
C ILE A 644 -1.94 -28.88 -11.46
N MET A 645 -1.81 -27.83 -10.64
CA MET A 645 -0.63 -26.96 -10.62
C MET A 645 0.44 -27.63 -9.76
N TYR A 646 1.64 -27.78 -10.31
CA TYR A 646 2.84 -28.06 -9.54
C TYR A 646 3.60 -26.74 -9.36
N ASP A 647 3.82 -26.36 -8.10
CA ASP A 647 4.70 -25.25 -7.70
C ASP A 647 6.17 -25.63 -7.96
N ILE A 648 6.93 -24.69 -8.55
CA ILE A 648 8.40 -24.65 -8.50
C ILE A 648 8.81 -23.36 -7.80
#